data_AF-A0A932SKU7-F1
#
_entry.id   AF-A0A932SKU7-F1
#
_cell.length_a   1.000
_cell.length_b   1.000
_cell.length_c   1.000
_cell.angle_alpha   90.00
_cell.angle_beta   90.00
_cell.angle_gamma   90.00
#
_symmetry.space_group_name_H-M   'P 1'
#
loop_
_entity.id
_entity.type
_entity.pdbx_description
1 polymer ?
#
loop_
_entity_poly.entity_id
_entity_poly.type
_entity_poly.pdbx_seq_one_letter_code
_entity_poly.pdbx_strand_id
1 'polypeptide(L)'
;MPASALETEVQAPPPIQGAEAAPAHAPADARIEVVGRLGEVLVTVQPPAGGRAATFAAARACLEAWPLATRDLARLTTALRLADGRPVVCGTIHPDHDLDDDDAFAVVLDERREAVFVVPWASPEAPAVESDAVRGALRNAGVTLGADEEALARLAAGPWREPVIVARLGQVMVEAASAEAARTQAAALLHVPEDEIEVTVQKEERGRFGLGKPRMQVLARHAPAEHAVPGRFDLQWIRGQLAVAVHPPSGSGRAVEAADVRDELAEFPPLKLKEDALAKAVDEALGVFVPICEFAPTWVPQPDGPAAVWLTDDHLAAFVLPWLDSQGAPLAAETARDVLATAGVAYGIDDAALGAVATAPFVRPVLVARGTPPQDGRDAGVEWLLAPGPAGGPRRPRVAEDGSVDYRDLEEDAAIPPDTAIARKVPVAPPGSPGRTVRDQEIVPRTGKDLSLARYAGSNVKLTADESALVSTATGMVVRAGDKISVTSVRTIEGDVDFKVGNVRFDGSVTIKGSIKPGFRVQATGAIDIAGEIDSAHVEGGGDVKIARGVVGEGSTVKAAGALRVAYLHEAHAEVGGPMTVISEIWRSTVTCQDVVQVNGRIVGGEVRAAKAVIAQTLGSTTATPTLVQAGGDAPPAHDETSAPGYKPPAVIAKKAAHANVTVRVHGVHLTLESDVAATTFREREGQIEPLKGAAAKW
;
A
#
# COMPACT_ATOMS: atom_id res chain seq x y z
N MET A 1 24.81 20.28 82.74
CA MET A 1 24.18 21.36 83.51
C MET A 1 24.81 22.68 83.08
N PRO A 2 24.04 23.76 82.94
CA PRO A 2 22.75 23.90 82.25
C PRO A 2 22.83 25.11 81.26
N ALA A 3 21.84 25.66 80.56
CA ALA A 3 20.38 25.67 80.64
C ALA A 3 19.84 26.07 79.23
N SER A 4 18.85 25.36 78.66
CA SER A 4 17.43 25.78 78.50
C SER A 4 17.22 27.12 77.75
N ALA A 5 16.34 27.25 76.76
CA ALA A 5 14.92 26.91 76.75
C ALA A 5 14.35 26.98 75.31
N LEU A 6 13.55 25.98 74.89
CA LEU A 6 12.09 26.01 74.64
C LEU A 6 11.60 26.66 73.32
N GLU A 7 11.17 25.77 72.42
CA GLU A 7 10.03 25.77 71.48
C GLU A 7 9.42 27.08 70.96
N THR A 8 9.32 27.23 69.63
CA THR A 8 8.04 27.13 68.87
C THR A 8 8.26 27.19 67.34
N GLU A 9 7.53 26.37 66.59
CA GLU A 9 7.39 26.40 65.12
C GLU A 9 6.73 27.70 64.63
N VAL A 10 7.14 28.24 63.46
CA VAL A 10 6.25 28.63 62.32
C VAL A 10 7.06 28.68 61.01
N GLN A 11 6.62 27.86 60.05
CA GLN A 11 6.61 27.92 58.57
C GLN A 11 7.39 29.00 57.76
N ALA A 12 8.03 28.53 56.68
CA ALA A 12 8.92 29.23 55.75
C ALA A 12 8.24 30.12 54.67
N PRO A 13 9.01 31.01 54.00
CA PRO A 13 8.88 31.29 52.58
C PRO A 13 9.98 30.56 51.76
N PRO A 14 9.75 30.28 50.46
CA PRO A 14 10.61 29.42 49.65
C PRO A 14 11.97 30.07 49.32
N PRO A 15 13.00 29.26 49.03
CA PRO A 15 14.29 29.76 48.54
C PRO A 15 14.16 30.21 47.09
N ILE A 16 14.71 31.39 46.77
CA ILE A 16 15.02 31.76 45.39
C ILE A 16 16.22 30.90 44.98
N GLN A 17 15.94 29.90 44.16
CA GLN A 17 16.93 29.11 43.44
C GLN A 17 17.59 29.97 42.36
N GLY A 18 18.90 29.80 42.17
CA GLY A 18 19.63 30.44 41.07
C GLY A 18 21.06 30.87 41.36
N ALA A 19 21.68 30.44 42.47
CA ALA A 19 23.14 30.34 42.53
C ALA A 19 23.51 28.95 42.00
N GLU A 20 23.78 28.85 40.71
CA GLU A 20 24.32 27.62 40.15
C GLU A 20 25.72 27.44 40.72
N ALA A 21 25.83 26.42 41.56
CA ALA A 21 27.02 26.02 42.26
C ALA A 21 28.13 25.68 41.25
N ALA A 22 29.36 26.08 41.59
CA ALA A 22 30.56 25.50 41.02
C ALA A 22 30.44 23.96 41.00
N PRO A 23 30.69 23.29 39.86
CA PRO A 23 30.63 21.85 39.85
C PRO A 23 31.77 21.30 40.71
N ALA A 24 31.37 20.59 41.76
CA ALA A 24 32.22 19.74 42.56
C ALA A 24 32.92 18.71 41.66
N HIS A 25 34.21 18.47 41.95
CA HIS A 25 35.08 17.50 41.28
C HIS A 25 34.39 16.16 40.96
N ALA A 26 34.28 15.84 39.67
CA ALA A 26 34.00 14.52 39.11
C ALA A 26 35.32 13.83 38.67
N PRO A 27 35.37 12.49 38.48
CA PRO A 27 36.58 11.66 38.57
C PRO A 27 37.55 11.88 37.39
N ALA A 28 38.79 11.40 37.52
CA ALA A 28 39.92 11.66 36.62
C ALA A 28 39.75 11.11 35.19
N ASP A 29 38.99 11.83 34.36
CA ASP A 29 38.92 11.67 32.90
C ASP A 29 40.14 12.33 32.21
N ALA A 30 40.40 12.00 30.94
CA ALA A 30 41.49 12.61 30.16
C ALA A 30 41.40 14.15 30.23
N ARG A 31 42.43 14.78 30.79
CA ARG A 31 42.47 16.24 30.94
C ARG A 31 42.84 16.88 29.61
N ILE A 32 41.89 17.59 29.02
CA ILE A 32 42.14 18.52 27.92
C ILE A 32 42.53 19.86 28.55
N GLU A 33 43.70 20.36 28.19
CA GLU A 33 44.17 21.67 28.61
C GLU A 33 44.34 22.55 27.36
N VAL A 34 43.78 23.76 27.39
CA VAL A 34 43.88 24.73 26.30
C VAL A 34 44.56 25.98 26.86
N VAL A 35 45.67 26.39 26.23
CA VAL A 35 46.46 27.55 26.67
C VAL A 35 46.86 28.41 25.49
N GLY A 36 46.90 29.72 25.71
CA GLY A 36 47.38 30.71 24.76
C GLY A 36 48.85 31.03 25.01
N ARG A 37 49.64 31.18 23.94
CA ARG A 37 51.03 31.64 24.01
C ARG A 37 51.44 32.33 22.71
N LEU A 38 51.83 33.60 22.78
CA LEU A 38 52.37 34.42 21.68
C LEU A 38 51.54 34.30 20.38
N GLY A 39 50.22 34.49 20.50
CA GLY A 39 49.31 34.42 19.36
C GLY A 39 48.94 33.01 18.90
N GLU A 40 49.47 31.95 19.51
CA GLU A 40 49.07 30.56 19.25
C GLU A 40 48.22 30.02 20.39
N VAL A 41 47.22 29.20 20.05
CA VAL A 41 46.43 28.45 21.04
C VAL A 41 46.76 26.98 20.92
N LEU A 42 47.30 26.44 22.00
CA LEU A 42 47.81 25.09 22.10
C LEU A 42 46.83 24.22 22.90
N VAL A 43 46.53 23.05 22.37
CA VAL A 43 45.72 22.04 23.04
C VAL A 43 46.62 20.88 23.45
N THR A 44 46.54 20.50 24.72
CA THR A 44 47.22 19.34 25.28
C THR A 44 46.19 18.33 25.74
N VAL A 45 46.30 17.09 25.23
CA VAL A 45 45.40 16.00 25.63
C VAL A 45 46.22 14.99 26.41
N GLN A 46 45.95 14.88 27.71
CA GLN A 46 46.61 13.86 28.54
C GLN A 46 45.97 12.49 28.34
N PRO A 47 46.76 11.40 28.46
CA PRO A 47 46.22 10.05 28.39
C PRO A 47 45.23 9.80 29.54
N PRO A 48 44.14 9.05 29.32
CA PRO A 48 43.16 8.78 30.36
C PRO A 48 43.80 7.95 31.48
N ALA A 49 43.94 8.52 32.67
CA ALA A 49 44.48 7.83 33.85
C ALA A 49 43.43 6.88 34.46
N GLY A 50 43.01 5.87 33.68
CA GLY A 50 41.97 4.90 34.05
C GLY A 50 40.51 5.35 33.79
N GLY A 51 40.31 6.55 33.22
CA GLY A 51 39.00 7.12 32.87
C GLY A 51 38.60 7.00 31.39
N ARG A 52 37.55 7.70 30.96
CA ARG A 52 37.11 7.73 29.55
C ARG A 52 38.03 8.63 28.71
N ALA A 53 38.27 8.24 27.46
CA ALA A 53 38.98 9.08 26.49
C ALA A 53 38.17 10.35 26.22
N ALA A 54 38.86 11.49 26.12
CA ALA A 54 38.23 12.76 25.80
C ALA A 54 37.55 12.68 24.42
N THR A 55 36.32 13.20 24.32
CA THR A 55 35.58 13.20 23.07
C THR A 55 35.94 14.42 22.22
N PHE A 56 35.84 14.29 20.90
CA PHE A 56 36.03 15.43 19.99
C PHE A 56 35.07 16.58 20.31
N ALA A 57 33.82 16.27 20.66
CA ALA A 57 32.83 17.27 21.06
C ALA A 57 33.27 18.06 22.30
N ALA A 58 33.83 17.40 23.33
CA ALA A 58 34.33 18.07 24.53
C ALA A 58 35.57 18.93 24.22
N ALA A 59 36.50 18.43 23.43
CA ALA A 59 37.70 19.18 23.04
C ALA A 59 37.37 20.39 22.16
N ARG A 60 36.42 20.22 21.24
CA ARG A 60 35.92 21.29 20.39
C ARG A 60 35.24 22.37 21.22
N ALA A 61 34.40 22.00 22.19
CA ALA A 61 33.75 22.96 23.08
C ALA A 61 34.78 23.78 23.89
N CYS A 62 35.86 23.16 24.39
CA CYS A 62 36.94 23.88 25.07
C CYS A 62 37.67 24.86 24.14
N LEU A 63 37.87 24.50 22.87
CA LEU A 63 38.52 25.35 21.87
C LEU A 63 37.60 26.48 21.40
N GLU A 64 36.29 26.25 21.32
CA GLU A 64 35.28 27.25 20.95
C GLU A 64 35.14 28.39 21.98
N ALA A 65 35.59 28.18 23.22
CA ALA A 65 35.63 29.22 24.25
C ALA A 65 36.74 30.28 24.02
N TRP A 66 37.66 30.05 23.08
CA TRP A 66 38.76 30.96 22.76
C TRP A 66 38.44 31.84 21.54
N PRO A 67 38.82 33.14 21.55
CA PRO A 67 38.61 34.06 20.43
C PRO A 67 39.67 33.83 19.33
N LEU A 68 39.51 32.75 18.57
CA LEU A 68 40.46 32.32 17.55
C LEU A 68 40.15 32.93 16.18
N ALA A 69 41.19 33.44 15.51
CA ALA A 69 41.11 33.92 14.13
C ALA A 69 41.29 32.78 13.10
N THR A 70 42.02 31.73 13.45
CA THR A 70 42.11 30.51 12.64
C THR A 70 41.92 29.28 13.52
N ARG A 71 41.28 28.24 12.96
CA ARG A 71 40.99 26.98 13.67
C ARG A 71 41.50 25.81 12.84
N ASP A 72 42.34 24.97 13.42
CA ASP A 72 42.86 23.75 12.80
C ASP A 72 42.30 22.51 13.51
N LEU A 73 41.08 22.14 13.10
CA LEU A 73 40.37 20.97 13.65
C LEU A 73 41.02 19.64 13.27
N ALA A 74 41.80 19.59 12.18
CA ALA A 74 42.56 18.40 11.79
C ALA A 74 43.69 18.13 12.80
N ARG A 75 44.38 19.20 13.26
CA ARG A 75 45.37 19.10 14.32
C ARG A 75 44.75 18.75 15.67
N LEU A 76 43.59 19.29 16.01
CA LEU A 76 42.84 18.90 17.21
C LEU A 76 42.49 17.40 17.21
N THR A 77 42.00 16.90 16.06
CA THR A 77 41.70 15.47 15.87
C THR A 77 42.96 14.62 16.05
N THR A 78 44.09 15.11 15.55
CA THR A 78 45.38 14.44 15.69
C THR A 78 45.83 14.40 17.16
N ALA A 79 45.69 15.51 17.89
CA ALA A 79 46.02 15.60 19.32
C ALA A 79 45.17 14.65 20.18
N LEU A 80 43.86 14.56 19.91
CA LEU A 80 42.95 13.62 20.59
C LEU A 80 43.28 12.16 20.29
N ARG A 81 43.67 11.86 19.05
CA ARG A 81 44.06 10.51 18.64
C ARG A 81 45.36 10.06 19.30
N LEU A 82 46.32 10.99 19.45
CA LEU A 82 47.62 10.70 20.06
C LEU A 82 47.52 10.65 21.59
N ALA A 83 46.78 11.58 22.21
CA ALA A 83 46.56 11.69 23.66
C ALA A 83 47.83 11.48 24.50
N ASP A 84 48.96 11.98 24.01
CA ASP A 84 50.30 11.71 24.53
C ASP A 84 50.86 12.87 25.38
N GLY A 85 50.01 13.86 25.68
CA GLY A 85 50.37 15.03 26.47
C GLY A 85 51.25 16.04 25.74
N ARG A 86 51.47 15.93 24.42
CA ARG A 86 52.18 16.96 23.66
C ARG A 86 51.24 18.12 23.28
N PRO A 87 51.66 19.38 23.46
CA PRO A 87 50.87 20.53 23.04
C PRO A 87 50.86 20.63 21.52
N VAL A 88 49.67 20.83 20.95
CA VAL A 88 49.47 20.99 19.50
C VAL A 88 48.80 22.34 19.23
N VAL A 89 49.39 23.13 18.34
CA VAL A 89 48.80 24.41 17.91
C VAL A 89 47.53 24.10 17.11
N CYS A 90 46.38 24.54 17.64
CA CYS A 90 45.06 24.28 17.06
C CYS A 90 44.32 25.56 16.66
N GLY A 91 44.93 26.72 16.87
CA GLY A 91 44.44 27.99 16.35
C GLY A 91 45.40 29.14 16.63
N THR A 92 45.07 30.31 16.09
CA THR A 92 45.81 31.55 16.32
C THR A 92 44.89 32.66 16.82
N ILE A 93 45.46 33.58 17.60
CA ILE A 93 44.84 34.82 18.07
C ILE A 93 45.53 35.99 17.35
N HIS A 94 44.73 36.94 16.87
CA HIS A 94 45.24 38.23 16.42
C HIS A 94 44.80 39.31 17.42
N PRO A 95 45.73 39.96 18.14
CA PRO A 95 45.39 41.05 19.05
C PRO A 95 44.91 42.28 18.29
N ASP A 96 43.94 43.01 18.85
CA ASP A 96 43.38 44.24 18.27
C ASP A 96 44.14 45.51 18.69
N HIS A 97 45.31 45.35 19.29
CA HIS A 97 46.24 46.43 19.63
C HIS A 97 47.68 45.91 19.52
N ASP A 98 48.63 46.84 19.40
CA ASP A 98 50.04 46.51 19.33
C ASP A 98 50.50 45.91 20.68
N LEU A 99 51.19 44.77 20.61
CA LEU A 99 51.73 44.03 21.75
C LEU A 99 53.19 43.68 21.50
N ASP A 100 53.97 43.67 22.58
CA ASP A 100 55.32 43.13 22.63
C ASP A 100 55.32 41.68 23.17
N ASP A 101 56.39 40.93 22.92
CA ASP A 101 56.51 39.52 23.34
C ASP A 101 56.50 39.33 24.88
N ASP A 102 56.80 40.38 25.65
CA ASP A 102 56.84 40.36 27.11
C ASP A 102 55.49 40.74 27.76
N ASP A 103 54.47 41.09 26.97
CA ASP A 103 53.17 41.48 27.50
C ASP A 103 52.42 40.29 28.13
N ALA A 104 51.83 40.55 29.30
CA ALA A 104 51.18 39.51 30.09
C ALA A 104 49.84 39.04 29.49
N PHE A 105 49.15 39.92 28.74
CA PHE A 105 47.82 39.67 28.21
C PHE A 105 47.61 40.34 26.86
N ALA A 106 46.63 39.84 26.10
CA ALA A 106 46.17 40.45 24.86
C ALA A 106 44.68 40.80 24.96
N VAL A 107 44.29 41.87 24.28
CA VAL A 107 42.90 42.27 24.07
C VAL A 107 42.52 41.83 22.67
N VAL A 108 41.46 41.03 22.58
CA VAL A 108 40.99 40.41 21.35
C VAL A 108 39.50 40.66 21.26
N LEU A 109 39.06 41.26 20.17
CA LEU A 109 37.66 41.34 19.81
C LEU A 109 37.29 40.06 19.05
N ASP A 110 36.12 39.49 19.33
CA ASP A 110 35.64 38.37 18.51
C ASP A 110 35.40 38.79 17.06
N GLU A 111 35.26 37.80 16.16
CA GLU A 111 35.09 38.02 14.72
C GLU A 111 33.90 38.94 14.39
N ARG A 112 32.87 38.96 15.25
CA ARG A 112 31.68 39.82 15.12
C ARG A 112 31.82 41.17 15.82
N ARG A 113 32.91 41.40 16.56
CA ARG A 113 33.17 42.57 17.42
C ARG A 113 32.04 42.84 18.42
N GLU A 114 31.43 41.77 18.94
CA GLU A 114 30.37 41.76 19.95
C GLU A 114 30.91 41.48 21.36
N ALA A 115 32.10 40.90 21.49
CA ALA A 115 32.71 40.61 22.78
C ALA A 115 34.21 40.92 22.78
N VAL A 116 34.69 41.46 23.90
CA VAL A 116 36.07 41.81 24.12
C VAL A 116 36.64 40.87 25.16
N PHE A 117 37.62 40.10 24.73
CA PHE A 117 38.33 39.11 25.53
C PHE A 117 39.67 39.67 25.95
N VAL A 118 40.03 39.40 27.20
CA VAL A 118 41.40 39.51 27.69
C VAL A 118 41.93 38.09 27.82
N VAL A 119 42.97 37.78 27.07
CA VAL A 119 43.55 36.43 26.97
C VAL A 119 45.01 36.42 27.43
N PRO A 120 45.52 35.32 28.00
CA PRO A 120 46.93 35.21 28.33
C PRO A 120 47.78 35.29 27.06
N TRP A 121 48.84 36.10 27.08
CA TRP A 121 49.67 36.33 25.88
C TRP A 121 51.04 35.64 25.97
N ALA A 122 51.95 36.09 26.83
CA ALA A 122 53.30 35.52 26.90
C ALA A 122 53.42 34.20 27.68
N SER A 123 52.59 34.01 28.72
CA SER A 123 52.68 32.90 29.67
C SER A 123 51.39 32.05 29.69
N PRO A 124 51.49 30.71 29.84
CA PRO A 124 50.31 29.84 30.01
C PRO A 124 49.46 30.20 31.24
N GLU A 125 50.08 30.81 32.25
CA GLU A 125 49.39 31.45 33.39
C GLU A 125 49.75 32.93 33.39
N ALA A 126 48.76 33.79 33.14
CA ALA A 126 48.97 35.22 33.23
C ALA A 126 48.99 35.67 34.70
N PRO A 127 49.92 36.56 35.10
CA PRO A 127 49.94 37.14 36.44
C PRO A 127 48.72 38.05 36.67
N ALA A 128 48.51 38.47 37.93
CA ALA A 128 47.54 39.50 38.25
C ALA A 128 47.86 40.80 37.50
N VAL A 129 46.86 41.42 36.89
CA VAL A 129 47.02 42.64 36.09
C VAL A 129 46.26 43.79 36.72
N GLU A 130 46.87 44.98 36.81
CA GLU A 130 46.16 46.16 37.29
C GLU A 130 45.01 46.54 36.36
N SER A 131 43.83 46.80 36.93
CA SER A 131 42.62 47.10 36.15
C SER A 131 42.78 48.34 35.25
N ASP A 132 43.63 49.30 35.63
CA ASP A 132 43.90 50.49 34.82
C ASP A 132 44.74 50.20 33.58
N ALA A 133 45.63 49.21 33.63
CA ALA A 133 46.38 48.73 32.47
C ALA A 133 45.44 48.07 31.45
N VAL A 134 44.50 47.24 31.93
CA VAL A 134 43.48 46.62 31.08
C VAL A 134 42.58 47.69 30.44
N ARG A 135 42.14 48.70 31.21
CA ARG A 135 41.37 49.84 30.67
C ARG A 135 42.15 50.65 29.64
N GLY A 136 43.46 50.78 29.80
CA GLY A 136 44.34 51.41 28.82
C GLY A 136 44.38 50.64 27.50
N ALA A 137 44.61 49.32 27.57
CA ALA A 137 44.60 48.44 26.41
C ALA A 137 43.24 48.40 25.70
N LEU A 138 42.14 48.38 26.45
CA LEU A 138 40.78 48.49 25.91
C LEU A 138 40.59 49.78 25.10
N ARG A 139 41.04 50.93 25.60
CA ARG A 139 40.96 52.21 24.86
C ARG A 139 41.79 52.18 23.57
N ASN A 140 42.98 51.58 23.61
CA ASN A 140 43.83 51.46 22.43
C ASN A 140 43.21 50.53 21.37
N ALA A 141 42.48 49.50 21.80
CA ALA A 141 41.67 48.64 20.93
C ALA A 141 40.34 49.29 20.49
N GLY A 142 40.11 50.58 20.80
CA GLY A 142 38.92 51.33 20.40
C GLY A 142 37.69 51.15 21.30
N VAL A 143 37.83 50.52 22.46
CA VAL A 143 36.74 50.25 23.42
C VAL A 143 36.74 51.33 24.51
N THR A 144 35.80 52.27 24.45
CA THR A 144 35.77 53.44 25.36
C THR A 144 34.75 53.36 26.50
N LEU A 145 33.78 52.43 26.45
CA LEU A 145 32.70 52.27 27.44
C LEU A 145 32.30 50.79 27.56
N GLY A 146 31.73 50.39 28.71
CA GLY A 146 31.09 49.07 28.87
C GLY A 146 31.95 47.93 29.41
N ALA A 147 33.03 48.24 30.14
CA ALA A 147 33.82 47.22 30.83
C ALA A 147 33.10 46.69 32.08
N ASP A 148 33.08 45.36 32.24
CA ASP A 148 32.52 44.66 33.40
C ASP A 148 33.49 44.72 34.58
N GLU A 149 33.10 45.42 35.65
CA GLU A 149 33.93 45.63 36.84
C GLU A 149 34.18 44.33 37.62
N GLU A 150 33.29 43.34 37.55
CA GLU A 150 33.50 42.03 38.18
C GLU A 150 34.53 41.21 37.39
N ALA A 151 34.50 41.31 36.06
CA ALA A 151 35.51 40.69 35.19
C ALA A 151 36.90 41.33 35.38
N LEU A 152 36.98 42.66 35.52
CA LEU A 152 38.22 43.37 35.83
C LEU A 152 38.78 42.99 37.21
N ALA A 153 37.91 42.76 38.21
CA ALA A 153 38.33 42.28 39.52
C ALA A 153 38.91 40.85 39.47
N ARG A 154 38.37 39.97 38.61
CA ARG A 154 38.91 38.61 38.40
C ARG A 154 40.32 38.63 37.80
N LEU A 155 40.57 39.52 36.83
CA LEU A 155 41.90 39.70 36.23
C LEU A 155 42.92 40.27 37.23
N ALA A 156 42.48 41.14 38.13
CA ALA A 156 43.32 41.71 39.18
C ALA A 156 43.64 40.72 40.32
N ALA A 157 42.85 39.66 40.48
CA ALA A 157 43.09 38.65 41.52
C ALA A 157 44.27 37.73 41.18
N GLY A 158 44.39 37.31 39.91
CA GLY A 158 45.45 36.44 39.38
C GLY A 158 45.74 35.12 40.14
N PRO A 159 46.62 34.25 39.62
CA PRO A 159 46.88 34.04 38.19
C PRO A 159 45.69 33.40 37.48
N TRP A 160 45.62 33.53 36.17
CA TRP A 160 44.50 33.03 35.35
C TRP A 160 44.98 32.42 34.02
N ARG A 161 44.23 31.43 33.52
CA ARG A 161 44.60 30.60 32.35
C ARG A 161 43.61 30.70 31.18
N GLU A 162 42.39 31.13 31.46
CA GLU A 162 41.28 31.12 30.50
C GLU A 162 40.96 32.53 30.01
N PRO A 163 40.50 32.71 28.76
CA PRO A 163 39.99 33.98 28.27
C PRO A 163 38.94 34.57 29.21
N VAL A 164 39.09 35.84 29.59
CA VAL A 164 38.10 36.58 30.38
C VAL A 164 37.39 37.58 29.47
N ILE A 165 36.07 37.49 29.38
CA ILE A 165 35.26 38.49 28.68
C ILE A 165 35.17 39.71 29.60
N VAL A 166 35.70 40.85 29.16
CA VAL A 166 35.72 42.09 29.94
C VAL A 166 34.76 43.15 29.43
N ALA A 167 34.27 43.02 28.20
CA ALA A 167 33.19 43.85 27.68
C ALA A 167 32.39 43.07 26.63
N ARG A 168 31.10 43.38 26.49
CA ARG A 168 30.28 42.92 25.36
C ARG A 168 29.86 44.15 24.57
N LEU A 169 30.51 44.36 23.42
CA LEU A 169 30.21 45.42 22.48
C LEU A 169 28.87 45.14 21.82
N GLY A 170 28.03 46.15 21.63
CA GLY A 170 26.65 45.95 21.17
C GLY A 170 25.64 45.72 22.30
N GLN A 171 26.04 45.94 23.56
CA GLN A 171 25.11 46.03 24.69
C GLN A 171 25.07 47.45 25.26
N VAL A 172 23.88 48.02 25.40
CA VAL A 172 23.69 49.32 26.06
C VAL A 172 22.67 49.19 27.17
N MET A 173 22.99 49.80 28.31
CA MET A 173 22.02 49.97 29.39
C MET A 173 21.21 51.24 29.08
N VAL A 174 19.91 51.08 28.92
CA VAL A 174 19.00 52.18 28.62
C VAL A 174 17.92 52.27 29.70
N GLU A 175 17.72 53.50 30.20
CA GLU A 175 16.60 53.81 31.09
C GLU A 175 15.40 54.26 30.27
N ALA A 176 14.36 53.43 30.23
CA ALA A 176 13.16 53.71 29.44
C ALA A 176 11.88 53.43 30.22
N ALA A 177 10.78 53.99 29.72
CA ALA A 177 9.45 53.79 30.32
C ALA A 177 8.80 52.45 29.92
N SER A 178 9.35 51.77 28.90
CA SER A 178 8.90 50.46 28.41
C SER A 178 10.03 49.72 27.70
N ALA A 179 9.91 48.40 27.56
CA ALA A 179 10.87 47.58 26.80
C ALA A 179 10.96 48.00 25.32
N GLU A 180 9.85 48.45 24.74
CA GLU A 180 9.79 48.94 23.35
C GLU A 180 10.50 50.28 23.19
N ALA A 181 10.33 51.21 24.14
CA ALA A 181 11.09 52.46 24.16
C ALA A 181 12.59 52.24 24.41
N ALA A 182 12.94 51.25 25.25
CA ALA A 182 14.33 50.83 25.44
C ALA A 182 14.93 50.29 24.15
N ARG A 183 14.17 49.48 23.39
CA ARG A 183 14.59 48.92 22.11
C ARG A 183 14.89 50.01 21.08
N THR A 184 13.99 50.97 20.88
CA THR A 184 14.20 52.13 19.99
C THR A 184 15.41 52.97 20.41
N GLN A 185 15.53 53.25 21.72
CA GLN A 185 16.64 54.03 22.24
C GLN A 185 17.99 53.31 22.08
N ALA A 186 18.00 51.99 22.30
CA ALA A 186 19.18 51.16 22.12
C ALA A 186 19.57 51.01 20.65
N ALA A 187 18.62 50.80 19.75
CA ALA A 187 18.82 50.76 18.30
C ALA A 187 19.48 52.04 17.78
N ALA A 188 19.02 53.20 18.28
CA ALA A 188 19.60 54.50 17.94
C ALA A 188 21.03 54.69 18.48
N LEU A 189 21.32 54.21 19.69
CA LEU A 189 22.66 54.28 20.32
C LEU A 189 23.66 53.30 19.70
N LEU A 190 23.19 52.14 19.25
CA LEU A 190 23.99 51.08 18.65
C LEU A 190 24.08 51.18 17.12
N HIS A 191 23.30 52.08 16.50
CA HIS A 191 23.22 52.29 15.04
C HIS A 191 22.80 51.04 14.25
N VAL A 192 21.85 50.28 14.78
CA VAL A 192 21.35 49.03 14.19
C VAL A 192 19.82 49.03 14.14
N PRO A 193 19.18 48.24 13.24
CA PRO A 193 17.73 48.17 13.13
C PRO A 193 17.05 47.71 14.44
N GLU A 194 15.85 48.23 14.74
CA GLU A 194 15.13 47.88 15.99
C GLU A 194 14.78 46.38 16.09
N ASP A 195 14.59 45.71 14.95
CA ASP A 195 14.32 44.28 14.84
C ASP A 195 15.53 43.39 15.10
N GLU A 196 16.74 43.97 15.12
CA GLU A 196 17.98 43.30 15.51
C GLU A 196 18.36 43.58 16.98
N ILE A 197 17.47 44.16 17.79
CA ILE A 197 17.71 44.44 19.21
C ILE A 197 16.87 43.55 20.13
N GLU A 198 17.56 42.70 20.90
CA GLU A 198 16.97 42.00 22.05
C GLU A 198 17.04 42.88 23.30
N VAL A 199 16.00 42.87 24.14
CA VAL A 199 15.92 43.71 25.35
C VAL A 199 15.53 42.87 26.55
N THR A 200 16.32 42.97 27.62
CA THR A 200 16.14 42.25 28.87
C THR A 200 16.01 43.26 30.02
N VAL A 201 14.89 43.22 30.74
CA VAL A 201 14.64 44.14 31.87
C VAL A 201 15.48 43.70 33.07
N GLN A 202 16.39 44.56 33.52
CA GLN A 202 17.27 44.31 34.65
C GLN A 202 16.65 44.79 35.97
N LYS A 203 15.99 45.96 35.96
CA LYS A 203 15.39 46.55 37.16
C LYS A 203 14.18 47.41 36.82
N GLU A 204 13.08 47.27 37.58
CA GLU A 204 11.86 48.05 37.42
C GLU A 204 11.55 48.83 38.71
N GLU A 205 11.55 50.17 38.64
CA GLU A 205 11.13 51.02 39.74
C GLU A 205 9.75 51.62 39.45
N ARG A 206 8.76 51.25 40.29
CA ARG A 206 7.43 51.87 40.29
C ARG A 206 7.35 52.94 41.37
N GLY A 207 6.94 54.14 41.00
CA GLY A 207 6.82 55.27 41.92
C GLY A 207 5.91 54.96 43.11
N ARG A 208 6.33 55.37 44.32
CA ARG A 208 5.49 55.24 45.53
C ARG A 208 4.20 56.04 45.36
N PHE A 209 3.06 55.39 45.63
CA PHE A 209 1.71 55.97 45.56
C PHE A 209 1.27 56.52 44.19
N GLY A 210 1.78 55.94 43.09
CA GLY A 210 1.24 56.24 41.75
C GLY A 210 1.60 57.63 41.19
N LEU A 211 2.52 58.36 41.82
CA LEU A 211 3.04 59.64 41.34
C LEU A 211 4.52 59.48 40.95
N GLY A 212 4.75 59.29 39.65
CA GLY A 212 6.08 59.18 39.02
C GLY A 212 6.05 58.25 37.80
N LYS A 213 6.67 58.65 36.68
CA LYS A 213 6.76 57.81 35.47
C LYS A 213 7.58 56.56 35.77
N PRO A 214 7.14 55.35 35.37
CA PRO A 214 7.91 54.13 35.58
C PRO A 214 9.26 54.25 34.88
N ARG A 215 10.32 53.83 35.56
CA ARG A 215 11.68 53.76 35.00
C ARG A 215 12.15 52.32 35.07
N MET A 216 12.46 51.76 33.91
CA MET A 216 13.06 50.45 33.77
C MET A 216 14.49 50.63 33.31
N GLN A 217 15.43 49.97 33.99
CA GLN A 217 16.77 49.75 33.45
C GLN A 217 16.72 48.48 32.63
N VAL A 218 16.98 48.62 31.32
CA VAL A 218 16.89 47.53 30.35
C VAL A 218 18.26 47.36 29.70
N LEU A 219 18.77 46.14 29.73
CA LEU A 219 19.96 45.75 28.98
C LEU A 219 19.50 45.37 27.57
N ALA A 220 19.89 46.18 26.59
CA ALA A 220 19.60 45.91 25.18
C ALA A 220 20.84 45.37 24.48
N ARG A 221 20.68 44.31 23.67
CA ARG A 221 21.75 43.61 22.94
C ARG A 221 21.45 43.60 21.45
N HIS A 222 22.43 43.94 20.61
CA HIS A 222 22.37 43.69 19.17
C HIS A 222 22.51 42.20 18.85
N ALA A 223 21.57 41.66 18.07
CA ALA A 223 21.45 40.27 17.65
C ALA A 223 20.98 40.23 16.18
N PRO A 224 21.89 40.26 15.20
CA PRO A 224 21.53 40.23 13.78
C PRO A 224 20.92 38.87 13.37
N ALA A 225 19.96 38.88 12.46
CA ALA A 225 19.34 37.66 11.94
C ALA A 225 20.33 36.85 11.07
N GLU A 226 20.55 35.57 11.37
CA GLU A 226 21.41 34.71 10.55
C GLU A 226 20.80 34.45 9.16
N HIS A 227 21.57 34.70 8.10
CA HIS A 227 21.15 34.43 6.72
C HIS A 227 21.22 32.93 6.43
N ALA A 228 20.12 32.36 5.92
CA ALA A 228 20.05 30.96 5.54
C ALA A 228 20.87 30.69 4.25
N VAL A 229 21.93 29.89 4.35
CA VAL A 229 22.66 29.35 3.20
C VAL A 229 22.42 27.84 3.14
N PRO A 230 21.81 27.30 2.08
CA PRO A 230 21.59 25.86 1.96
C PRO A 230 22.92 25.10 1.86
N GLY A 231 22.92 23.86 2.33
CA GLY A 231 24.03 22.95 2.11
C GLY A 231 24.23 22.70 0.62
N ARG A 232 25.46 22.36 0.22
CA ARG A 232 25.80 22.04 -1.18
C ARG A 232 26.60 20.76 -1.24
N PHE A 233 26.69 20.15 -2.41
CA PHE A 233 27.56 19.00 -2.63
C PHE A 233 28.30 19.10 -3.97
N ASP A 234 29.48 18.49 -4.04
CA ASP A 234 30.33 18.42 -5.23
C ASP A 234 30.57 16.96 -5.60
N LEU A 235 30.67 16.67 -6.91
CA LEU A 235 30.97 15.34 -7.44
C LEU A 235 32.33 15.32 -8.14
N GLN A 236 33.14 14.29 -7.89
CA GLN A 236 34.45 14.14 -8.52
C GLN A 236 34.77 12.67 -8.81
N TRP A 237 35.37 12.42 -9.98
CA TRP A 237 35.93 11.12 -10.32
C TRP A 237 37.36 10.99 -9.78
N ILE A 238 37.62 9.94 -9.01
CA ILE A 238 38.91 9.63 -8.40
C ILE A 238 39.26 8.19 -8.75
N ARG A 239 40.24 7.99 -9.66
CA ARG A 239 40.76 6.66 -10.04
C ARG A 239 39.66 5.66 -10.45
N GLY A 240 38.67 6.11 -11.23
CA GLY A 240 37.53 5.30 -11.66
C GLY A 240 36.41 5.13 -10.63
N GLN A 241 36.47 5.81 -9.48
CA GLN A 241 35.38 5.87 -8.50
C GLN A 241 34.73 7.25 -8.51
N LEU A 242 33.40 7.31 -8.42
CA LEU A 242 32.69 8.56 -8.22
C LEU A 242 32.61 8.87 -6.72
N ALA A 243 33.08 10.03 -6.32
CA ALA A 243 33.06 10.52 -4.95
C ALA A 243 32.20 11.77 -4.80
N VAL A 244 31.61 11.94 -3.62
CA VAL A 244 30.81 13.12 -3.26
C VAL A 244 31.42 13.83 -2.05
N ALA A 245 31.47 15.16 -2.09
CA ALA A 245 31.79 15.99 -0.94
C ALA A 245 30.55 16.80 -0.55
N VAL A 246 30.04 16.63 0.66
CA VAL A 246 28.85 17.33 1.16
C VAL A 246 29.28 18.43 2.14
N HIS A 247 28.82 19.65 1.91
CA HIS A 247 29.08 20.82 2.74
C HIS A 247 27.82 21.17 3.55
N PRO A 248 27.95 21.48 4.86
CA PRO A 248 26.82 21.70 5.73
C PRO A 248 26.13 23.05 5.43
N PRO A 249 24.83 23.20 5.75
CA PRO A 249 24.15 24.49 5.65
C PRO A 249 24.64 25.49 6.70
N SER A 250 24.36 26.78 6.47
CA SER A 250 24.59 27.86 7.44
C SER A 250 23.27 28.56 7.80
N GLY A 251 23.13 29.00 9.05
CA GLY A 251 21.87 29.57 9.57
C GLY A 251 20.72 28.55 9.51
N SER A 252 19.55 28.99 9.03
CA SER A 252 18.37 28.13 8.82
C SER A 252 18.32 27.44 7.45
N GLY A 253 19.46 27.30 6.76
CA GLY A 253 19.55 26.64 5.47
C GLY A 253 19.20 25.15 5.51
N ARG A 254 18.59 24.63 4.44
CA ARG A 254 18.29 23.19 4.29
C ARG A 254 19.58 22.39 4.13
N ALA A 255 19.73 21.29 4.88
CA ALA A 255 20.83 20.34 4.70
C ALA A 255 20.64 19.52 3.41
N VAL A 256 21.75 19.12 2.78
CA VAL A 256 21.71 18.20 1.64
C VAL A 256 21.21 16.85 2.15
N GLU A 257 20.29 16.22 1.44
CA GLU A 257 19.81 14.87 1.70
C GLU A 257 20.38 13.88 0.67
N ALA A 258 20.40 12.60 1.02
CA ALA A 258 20.79 11.55 0.07
C ALA A 258 19.91 11.52 -1.19
N ALA A 259 18.64 11.96 -1.08
CA ALA A 259 17.76 12.11 -2.23
C ALA A 259 18.27 13.15 -3.24
N ASP A 260 18.75 14.30 -2.76
CA ASP A 260 19.26 15.37 -3.64
C ASP A 260 20.47 14.88 -4.46
N VAL A 261 21.35 14.08 -3.86
CA VAL A 261 22.48 13.45 -4.57
C VAL A 261 22.00 12.38 -5.55
N ARG A 262 20.98 11.58 -5.20
CA ARG A 262 20.44 10.55 -6.12
C ARG A 262 19.76 11.16 -7.34
N ASP A 263 19.03 12.25 -7.16
CA ASP A 263 18.36 12.95 -8.26
C ASP A 263 19.39 13.46 -9.28
N GLU A 264 20.52 14.00 -8.81
CA GLU A 264 21.63 14.39 -9.69
C GLU A 264 22.26 13.19 -10.41
N LEU A 265 22.38 12.05 -9.72
CA LEU A 265 22.92 10.81 -10.29
C LEU A 265 21.94 10.07 -11.20
N ALA A 266 20.67 10.45 -11.23
CA ALA A 266 19.68 9.84 -12.13
C ALA A 266 19.97 10.10 -13.61
N GLU A 267 20.72 11.17 -13.91
CA GLU A 267 21.20 11.47 -15.27
C GLU A 267 22.40 10.61 -15.68
N PHE A 268 23.03 9.91 -14.73
CA PHE A 268 24.17 9.04 -14.99
C PHE A 268 23.69 7.65 -15.45
N PRO A 269 24.56 6.88 -16.13
CA PRO A 269 24.28 5.48 -16.40
C PRO A 269 24.03 4.69 -15.10
N PRO A 270 23.38 3.52 -15.14
CA PRO A 270 23.09 2.73 -13.94
C PRO A 270 24.31 2.57 -13.02
N LEU A 271 24.32 3.30 -11.90
CA LEU A 271 25.40 3.30 -10.93
C LEU A 271 25.07 2.34 -9.79
N LYS A 272 26.03 1.49 -9.40
CA LYS A 272 25.93 0.72 -8.17
C LYS A 272 26.41 1.57 -7.00
N LEU A 273 25.47 2.24 -6.34
CA LEU A 273 25.76 3.10 -5.20
C LEU A 273 26.07 2.29 -3.93
N LYS A 274 27.07 2.74 -3.19
CA LYS A 274 27.38 2.31 -1.83
C LYS A 274 26.55 3.17 -0.88
N GLU A 275 25.31 2.77 -0.62
CA GLU A 275 24.35 3.54 0.20
C GLU A 275 24.93 3.91 1.57
N ASP A 276 25.69 3.01 2.21
CA ASP A 276 26.35 3.30 3.49
C ASP A 276 27.36 4.45 3.40
N ALA A 277 28.10 4.54 2.29
CA ALA A 277 29.09 5.60 2.07
C ALA A 277 28.41 6.95 1.76
N LEU A 278 27.31 6.93 1.00
CA LEU A 278 26.51 8.12 0.71
C LEU A 278 25.84 8.64 1.99
N ALA A 279 25.21 7.77 2.76
CA ALA A 279 24.60 8.12 4.04
C ALA A 279 25.63 8.76 4.98
N LYS A 280 26.82 8.17 5.08
CA LYS A 280 27.91 8.73 5.88
C LYS A 280 28.38 10.11 5.40
N ALA A 281 28.54 10.30 4.08
CA ALA A 281 28.95 11.59 3.52
C ALA A 281 27.93 12.70 3.81
N VAL A 282 26.64 12.37 3.71
CA VAL A 282 25.52 13.29 3.99
C VAL A 282 25.40 13.61 5.48
N ASP A 283 25.50 12.59 6.35
CA ASP A 283 25.37 12.75 7.80
C ASP A 283 26.53 13.54 8.42
N GLU A 284 27.78 13.25 7.98
CA GLU A 284 28.96 13.91 8.53
C GLU A 284 29.21 15.30 7.90
N ALA A 285 28.78 15.52 6.64
CA ALA A 285 28.89 16.77 5.89
C ALA A 285 30.25 17.49 6.06
N LEU A 286 31.35 16.75 5.92
CA LEU A 286 32.70 17.25 6.23
C LEU A 286 33.37 18.06 5.10
N GLY A 287 32.72 18.19 3.94
CA GLY A 287 33.32 18.78 2.73
C GLY A 287 34.45 17.95 2.13
N VAL A 288 34.59 16.67 2.52
CA VAL A 288 35.62 15.75 2.04
C VAL A 288 35.00 14.77 1.05
N PHE A 289 35.71 14.49 -0.06
CA PHE A 289 35.26 13.52 -1.06
C PHE A 289 35.24 12.09 -0.50
N VAL A 290 34.04 11.52 -0.43
CA VAL A 290 33.80 10.13 -0.05
C VAL A 290 33.40 9.33 -1.31
N PRO A 291 34.12 8.24 -1.66
CA PRO A 291 33.75 7.38 -2.78
C PRO A 291 32.39 6.70 -2.54
N ILE A 292 31.41 7.00 -3.40
CA ILE A 292 30.03 6.50 -3.29
C ILE A 292 29.67 5.49 -4.39
N CYS A 293 30.46 5.41 -5.46
CA CYS A 293 30.24 4.43 -6.52
C CYS A 293 31.57 3.85 -7.02
N GLU A 294 31.56 2.56 -7.33
CA GLU A 294 32.62 1.91 -8.10
C GLU A 294 32.13 1.68 -9.51
N PHE A 295 32.88 2.22 -10.47
CA PHE A 295 32.58 2.05 -11.87
C PHE A 295 33.56 1.04 -12.49
N ALA A 296 33.04 -0.01 -13.12
CA ALA A 296 33.84 -1.01 -13.83
C ALA A 296 33.64 -0.81 -15.34
N PRO A 297 34.43 0.07 -15.99
CA PRO A 297 34.26 0.31 -17.42
C PRO A 297 34.67 -0.92 -18.22
N THR A 298 34.02 -1.11 -19.37
CA THR A 298 34.30 -2.21 -20.29
C THR A 298 35.71 -2.10 -20.88
N TRP A 299 36.19 -0.86 -21.02
CA TRP A 299 37.55 -0.57 -21.46
C TRP A 299 38.14 0.58 -20.65
N VAL A 300 39.37 0.38 -20.21
CA VAL A 300 40.19 1.30 -19.43
C VAL A 300 41.40 1.69 -20.26
N PRO A 301 41.78 2.97 -20.35
CA PRO A 301 43.01 3.36 -21.03
C PRO A 301 44.26 2.96 -20.21
N GLN A 302 45.45 3.16 -20.78
CA GLN A 302 46.71 3.11 -20.02
C GLN A 302 46.68 4.09 -18.82
N PRO A 303 47.57 3.96 -17.81
CA PRO A 303 47.50 4.68 -16.53
C PRO A 303 47.28 6.20 -16.62
N ASP A 304 47.67 6.83 -17.74
CA ASP A 304 47.61 8.28 -17.97
C ASP A 304 46.56 8.71 -19.02
N GLY A 305 45.65 7.82 -19.44
CA GLY A 305 44.67 8.15 -20.48
C GLY A 305 43.48 8.98 -19.97
N PRO A 306 42.94 9.90 -20.79
CA PRO A 306 41.98 10.90 -20.32
C PRO A 306 40.55 10.37 -20.15
N ALA A 307 40.19 9.24 -20.76
CA ALA A 307 38.83 8.73 -20.77
C ALA A 307 38.74 7.21 -20.85
N ALA A 308 37.73 6.65 -20.20
CA ALA A 308 37.35 5.24 -20.26
C ALA A 308 36.04 5.05 -21.03
N VAL A 309 35.75 3.82 -21.44
CA VAL A 309 34.51 3.48 -22.16
C VAL A 309 33.74 2.44 -21.40
N TRP A 310 32.44 2.66 -21.29
CA TRP A 310 31.51 1.69 -20.76
C TRP A 310 30.45 1.35 -21.77
N LEU A 311 30.23 0.05 -21.93
CA LEU A 311 29.17 -0.50 -22.74
C LEU A 311 28.12 -1.08 -21.81
N THR A 312 26.86 -0.86 -22.14
CA THR A 312 25.77 -1.59 -21.49
C THR A 312 25.90 -3.09 -21.74
N ASP A 313 25.34 -3.91 -20.85
CA ASP A 313 25.42 -5.38 -20.95
C ASP A 313 24.77 -5.94 -22.24
N ASP A 314 23.75 -5.24 -22.74
CA ASP A 314 23.10 -5.54 -24.02
C ASP A 314 23.88 -5.01 -25.25
N HIS A 315 25.00 -4.32 -25.03
CA HIS A 315 25.80 -3.64 -26.03
C HIS A 315 25.01 -2.67 -26.93
N LEU A 316 23.87 -2.14 -26.48
CA LEU A 316 23.07 -1.15 -27.22
C LEU A 316 23.47 0.30 -26.95
N ALA A 317 24.32 0.57 -25.95
CA ALA A 317 24.80 1.91 -25.66
C ALA A 317 26.28 1.92 -25.30
N ALA A 318 26.98 2.97 -25.71
CA ALA A 318 28.36 3.24 -25.31
C ALA A 318 28.48 4.64 -24.70
N PHE A 319 29.09 4.69 -23.52
CA PHE A 319 29.36 5.91 -22.77
C PHE A 319 30.86 6.15 -22.68
N VAL A 320 31.25 7.40 -22.85
CA VAL A 320 32.62 7.87 -22.57
C VAL A 320 32.62 8.49 -21.19
N LEU A 321 33.58 8.09 -20.37
CA LEU A 321 33.71 8.43 -18.95
C LEU A 321 35.04 9.13 -18.67
N PRO A 322 35.07 10.11 -17.77
CA PRO A 322 36.33 10.68 -17.29
C PRO A 322 37.10 9.64 -16.44
N TRP A 323 38.40 9.43 -16.73
CA TRP A 323 39.20 8.35 -16.11
C TRP A 323 40.20 8.84 -15.05
N LEU A 324 40.85 9.99 -15.23
CA LEU A 324 41.75 10.59 -14.24
C LEU A 324 41.89 12.11 -14.44
N ASP A 325 41.89 12.89 -13.35
CA ASP A 325 42.30 14.30 -13.24
C ASP A 325 41.81 15.27 -14.33
N SER A 326 40.68 14.98 -14.99
CA SER A 326 39.99 16.00 -15.75
C SER A 326 39.47 17.02 -14.73
N GLN A 327 40.23 18.10 -14.49
CA GLN A 327 39.75 19.30 -13.79
C GLN A 327 38.68 20.02 -14.62
N GLY A 328 37.78 19.27 -15.28
CA GLY A 328 36.90 19.78 -16.32
C GLY A 328 37.63 20.15 -17.61
N ALA A 329 38.77 19.53 -17.93
CA ALA A 329 39.41 19.74 -19.23
C ALA A 329 38.58 19.05 -20.35
N PRO A 330 38.32 19.72 -21.49
CA PRO A 330 37.63 19.11 -22.62
C PRO A 330 38.42 17.93 -23.22
N LEU A 331 37.72 16.91 -23.70
CA LEU A 331 38.32 15.77 -24.40
C LEU A 331 38.16 15.97 -25.91
N ALA A 332 39.29 16.09 -26.63
CA ALA A 332 39.24 16.23 -28.09
C ALA A 332 38.44 15.10 -28.75
N ALA A 333 37.60 15.46 -29.73
CA ALA A 333 36.70 14.52 -30.39
C ALA A 333 37.45 13.39 -31.10
N GLU A 334 38.63 13.66 -31.65
CA GLU A 334 39.53 12.65 -32.24
C GLU A 334 39.97 11.63 -31.20
N THR A 335 40.47 12.08 -30.05
CA THR A 335 40.88 11.20 -28.94
C THR A 335 39.71 10.36 -28.43
N ALA A 336 38.52 10.95 -28.32
CA ALA A 336 37.31 10.23 -27.92
C ALA A 336 36.93 9.15 -28.95
N ARG A 337 37.05 9.42 -30.26
CA ARG A 337 36.82 8.43 -31.32
C ARG A 337 37.86 7.30 -31.27
N ASP A 338 39.14 7.60 -31.04
CA ASP A 338 40.19 6.58 -30.95
C ASP A 338 39.98 5.64 -29.74
N VAL A 339 39.56 6.22 -28.61
CA VAL A 339 39.19 5.49 -27.40
C VAL A 339 37.98 4.58 -27.65
N LEU A 340 36.94 5.08 -28.32
CA LEU A 340 35.78 4.29 -28.72
C LEU A 340 36.13 3.15 -29.67
N ALA A 341 36.96 3.42 -30.69
CA ALA A 341 37.42 2.42 -31.65
C ALA A 341 38.23 1.31 -30.94
N THR A 342 39.11 1.67 -30.01
CA THR A 342 39.90 0.72 -29.21
C THR A 342 39.02 -0.12 -28.27
N ALA A 343 37.95 0.47 -27.74
CA ALA A 343 36.93 -0.23 -26.95
C ALA A 343 35.99 -1.13 -27.79
N GLY A 344 36.15 -1.11 -29.12
CA GLY A 344 35.39 -1.91 -30.08
C GLY A 344 34.04 -1.32 -30.49
N VAL A 345 33.81 -0.02 -30.27
CA VAL A 345 32.60 0.68 -30.70
C VAL A 345 32.77 1.10 -32.17
N ALA A 346 31.90 0.61 -33.04
CA ALA A 346 31.98 0.79 -34.49
C ALA A 346 30.66 1.25 -35.13
N TYR A 347 29.55 1.22 -34.41
CA TYR A 347 28.22 1.55 -34.94
C TYR A 347 27.47 2.54 -34.04
N GLY A 348 26.68 3.42 -34.67
CA GLY A 348 25.75 4.31 -33.98
C GLY A 348 26.39 5.46 -33.21
N ILE A 349 27.62 5.83 -33.55
CA ILE A 349 28.36 6.93 -32.92
C ILE A 349 27.68 8.26 -33.26
N ASP A 350 27.45 9.08 -32.22
CA ASP A 350 26.88 10.41 -32.31
C ASP A 350 28.00 11.46 -32.31
N ASP A 351 28.31 11.98 -33.50
CA ASP A 351 29.34 13.01 -33.68
C ASP A 351 29.00 14.33 -32.97
N ALA A 352 27.72 14.65 -32.78
CA ALA A 352 27.31 15.86 -32.06
C ALA A 352 27.58 15.71 -30.55
N ALA A 353 27.30 14.53 -29.99
CA ALA A 353 27.63 14.21 -28.60
C ALA A 353 29.15 14.28 -28.38
N LEU A 354 29.96 13.72 -29.29
CA LEU A 354 31.43 13.82 -29.23
C LEU A 354 31.92 15.28 -29.31
N GLY A 355 31.31 16.10 -30.16
CA GLY A 355 31.61 17.53 -30.25
C GLY A 355 31.31 18.29 -28.96
N ALA A 356 30.24 17.93 -28.24
CA ALA A 356 29.91 18.54 -26.96
C ALA A 356 31.00 18.25 -25.89
N VAL A 357 31.51 17.02 -25.83
CA VAL A 357 32.61 16.63 -24.92
C VAL A 357 33.91 17.41 -25.22
N ALA A 358 34.13 17.77 -26.48
CA ALA A 358 35.31 18.51 -26.91
C ALA A 358 35.25 20.01 -26.63
N THR A 359 34.08 20.57 -26.28
CA THR A 359 33.88 22.01 -26.13
C THR A 359 33.57 22.45 -24.70
N ALA A 360 33.09 21.53 -23.85
CA ALA A 360 32.69 21.81 -22.48
C ALA A 360 33.46 20.93 -21.47
N PRO A 361 33.50 21.32 -20.19
CA PRO A 361 34.12 20.52 -19.14
C PRO A 361 33.58 19.09 -19.09
N PHE A 362 34.47 18.11 -19.27
CA PHE A 362 34.11 16.70 -19.25
C PHE A 362 34.07 16.15 -17.83
N VAL A 363 32.92 16.36 -17.17
CA VAL A 363 32.69 15.97 -15.76
C VAL A 363 31.67 14.84 -15.60
N ARG A 364 30.86 14.58 -16.63
CA ARG A 364 29.79 13.58 -16.61
C ARG A 364 30.03 12.51 -17.69
N PRO A 365 29.57 11.26 -17.46
CA PRO A 365 29.40 10.28 -18.52
C PRO A 365 28.59 10.86 -19.68
N VAL A 366 29.06 10.67 -20.91
CA VAL A 366 28.33 11.10 -22.11
C VAL A 366 28.02 9.90 -22.96
N LEU A 367 26.75 9.74 -23.32
CA LEU A 367 26.32 8.74 -24.27
C LEU A 367 26.75 9.17 -25.67
N VAL A 368 27.63 8.39 -26.28
CA VAL A 368 28.29 8.73 -27.55
C VAL A 368 28.01 7.72 -28.65
N ALA A 369 27.42 6.56 -28.33
CA ALA A 369 26.91 5.66 -29.37
C ALA A 369 25.64 4.92 -28.94
N ARG A 370 24.72 4.70 -29.89
CA ARG A 370 23.50 3.92 -29.72
C ARG A 370 23.36 2.84 -30.80
N GLY A 371 23.23 1.59 -30.37
CA GLY A 371 22.82 0.48 -31.20
C GLY A 371 21.35 0.59 -31.61
N THR A 372 20.94 -0.25 -32.56
CA THR A 372 19.55 -0.39 -32.97
C THR A 372 18.97 -1.64 -32.29
N PRO A 373 17.95 -1.53 -31.43
CA PRO A 373 17.35 -2.71 -30.80
C PRO A 373 16.64 -3.62 -31.84
N PRO A 374 16.60 -4.95 -31.64
CA PRO A 374 15.86 -5.85 -32.51
C PRO A 374 14.34 -5.66 -32.37
N GLN A 375 13.60 -5.98 -33.43
CA GLN A 375 12.15 -6.06 -33.37
C GLN A 375 11.70 -7.51 -33.15
N ASP A 376 11.49 -7.86 -31.89
CA ASP A 376 11.06 -9.20 -31.49
C ASP A 376 9.66 -9.57 -32.03
N GLY A 377 9.48 -10.86 -32.31
CA GLY A 377 8.17 -11.45 -32.58
C GLY A 377 7.31 -11.51 -31.33
N ARG A 378 5.98 -11.55 -31.52
CA ARG A 378 5.02 -11.66 -30.40
C ARG A 378 4.53 -13.09 -30.25
N ASP A 379 4.48 -13.56 -29.00
CA ASP A 379 3.98 -14.89 -28.66
C ASP A 379 2.49 -15.03 -29.08
N ALA A 380 2.08 -16.26 -29.38
CA ALA A 380 0.69 -16.56 -29.70
C ALA A 380 -0.22 -16.32 -28.47
N GLY A 381 -1.40 -15.77 -28.73
CA GLY A 381 -2.38 -15.43 -27.70
C GLY A 381 -3.71 -16.16 -27.88
N VAL A 382 -4.58 -16.01 -26.89
CA VAL A 382 -5.99 -16.45 -26.98
C VAL A 382 -6.89 -15.24 -26.88
N GLU A 383 -7.70 -15.03 -27.91
CA GLU A 383 -8.79 -14.08 -27.90
C GLU A 383 -10.08 -14.82 -27.50
N TRP A 384 -10.67 -14.44 -26.37
CA TRP A 384 -11.95 -15.01 -25.92
C TRP A 384 -13.10 -14.21 -26.54
N LEU A 385 -13.85 -14.85 -27.44
CA LEU A 385 -15.00 -14.22 -28.11
C LEU A 385 -16.24 -14.21 -27.22
N LEU A 386 -16.36 -15.22 -26.36
CA LEU A 386 -17.44 -15.38 -25.41
C LEU A 386 -16.86 -15.45 -24.00
N ALA A 387 -17.22 -14.48 -23.17
CA ALA A 387 -16.92 -14.57 -21.75
C ALA A 387 -17.87 -15.61 -21.11
N PRO A 388 -17.40 -16.42 -20.15
CA PRO A 388 -18.30 -17.14 -19.26
C PRO A 388 -19.23 -16.10 -18.63
N GLY A 389 -20.54 -16.26 -18.80
CA GLY A 389 -21.51 -15.39 -18.14
C GLY A 389 -21.20 -15.36 -16.63
N PRO A 390 -21.33 -14.20 -15.96
CA PRO A 390 -21.05 -14.13 -14.54
C PRO A 390 -21.98 -15.10 -13.80
N ALA A 391 -21.42 -16.18 -13.29
CA ALA A 391 -22.11 -17.07 -12.37
C ALA A 391 -22.46 -16.26 -11.11
N GLY A 392 -23.67 -15.71 -11.07
CA GLY A 392 -24.18 -14.94 -9.93
C GLY A 392 -23.77 -13.47 -9.87
N GLY A 393 -23.43 -12.82 -10.98
CA GLY A 393 -23.26 -11.35 -11.02
C GLY A 393 -24.59 -10.61 -10.85
N PRO A 394 -24.59 -9.33 -10.42
CA PRO A 394 -25.80 -8.53 -10.31
C PRO A 394 -26.45 -8.36 -11.69
N ARG A 395 -27.58 -9.03 -11.90
CA ARG A 395 -28.35 -8.94 -13.14
C ARG A 395 -29.29 -7.74 -13.11
N ARG A 396 -29.50 -7.13 -14.27
CA ARG A 396 -30.40 -5.99 -14.41
C ARG A 396 -31.83 -6.51 -14.64
N PRO A 397 -32.84 -5.90 -13.98
CA PRO A 397 -34.23 -6.12 -14.33
C PRO A 397 -34.49 -5.73 -15.79
N ARG A 398 -35.28 -6.53 -16.51
CA ARG A 398 -35.74 -6.16 -17.85
C ARG A 398 -36.78 -5.04 -17.76
N VAL A 399 -36.64 -4.05 -18.63
CA VAL A 399 -37.65 -3.00 -18.84
C VAL A 399 -38.57 -3.47 -19.97
N ALA A 400 -39.86 -3.56 -19.71
CA ALA A 400 -40.86 -3.90 -20.72
C ALA A 400 -41.04 -2.75 -21.73
N GLU A 401 -41.67 -3.04 -22.88
CA GLU A 401 -41.91 -2.03 -23.93
C GLU A 401 -42.76 -0.84 -23.46
N ASP A 402 -43.59 -1.03 -22.42
CA ASP A 402 -44.40 0.00 -21.78
C ASP A 402 -43.67 0.79 -20.67
N GLY A 403 -42.40 0.46 -20.41
CA GLY A 403 -41.58 1.08 -19.38
C GLY A 403 -41.76 0.49 -17.97
N SER A 404 -42.59 -0.54 -17.79
CA SER A 404 -42.71 -1.25 -16.51
C SER A 404 -41.49 -2.16 -16.25
N VAL A 405 -41.17 -2.40 -14.97
CA VAL A 405 -40.01 -3.19 -14.55
C VAL A 405 -40.47 -4.26 -13.55
N ASP A 406 -40.38 -5.53 -13.93
CA ASP A 406 -40.52 -6.65 -12.99
C ASP A 406 -39.14 -6.98 -12.42
N TYR A 407 -38.92 -6.65 -11.14
CA TYR A 407 -37.69 -6.94 -10.43
C TYR A 407 -37.41 -8.45 -10.26
N ARG A 408 -38.36 -9.32 -10.66
CA ARG A 408 -38.14 -10.77 -10.74
C ARG A 408 -37.61 -11.20 -12.11
N ASP A 409 -37.88 -10.47 -13.19
CA ASP A 409 -37.42 -10.83 -14.54
C ASP A 409 -36.07 -10.16 -14.82
N LEU A 410 -35.00 -10.93 -14.63
CA LEU A 410 -33.62 -10.50 -14.79
C LEU A 410 -33.10 -10.92 -16.18
N GLU A 411 -32.07 -10.23 -16.69
CA GLU A 411 -31.37 -10.65 -17.92
C GLU A 411 -30.91 -12.12 -17.84
N GLU A 412 -31.19 -12.90 -18.90
CA GLU A 412 -30.90 -14.34 -18.95
C GLU A 412 -29.47 -14.58 -19.46
N ASP A 413 -28.83 -15.67 -18.99
CA ASP A 413 -27.57 -16.11 -19.56
C ASP A 413 -27.84 -16.66 -20.96
N ALA A 414 -27.25 -16.05 -21.99
CA ALA A 414 -27.45 -16.48 -23.37
C ALA A 414 -26.86 -17.88 -23.60
N ALA A 415 -27.72 -18.86 -23.94
CA ALA A 415 -27.27 -20.15 -24.45
C ALA A 415 -26.72 -19.98 -25.88
N ILE A 416 -25.61 -20.65 -26.17
CA ILE A 416 -25.02 -20.65 -27.51
C ILE A 416 -25.40 -21.93 -28.26
N PRO A 417 -25.68 -21.87 -29.57
CA PRO A 417 -25.91 -23.06 -30.39
C PRO A 417 -24.59 -23.83 -30.65
N PRO A 418 -24.65 -25.07 -31.18
CA PRO A 418 -23.49 -25.80 -31.64
C PRO A 418 -22.72 -25.04 -32.75
N ASP A 419 -21.43 -25.34 -32.89
CA ASP A 419 -20.49 -24.73 -33.83
C ASP A 419 -20.30 -23.20 -33.65
N THR A 420 -20.67 -22.66 -32.49
CA THR A 420 -20.38 -21.26 -32.12
C THR A 420 -18.93 -21.13 -31.66
N ALA A 421 -18.20 -20.15 -32.20
CA ALA A 421 -16.83 -19.87 -31.81
C ALA A 421 -16.76 -19.22 -30.41
N ILE A 422 -16.03 -19.86 -29.50
CA ILE A 422 -15.86 -19.43 -28.10
C ILE A 422 -14.54 -18.68 -27.92
N ALA A 423 -13.49 -19.12 -28.60
CA ALA A 423 -12.16 -18.53 -28.53
C ALA A 423 -11.45 -18.65 -29.88
N ARG A 424 -10.52 -17.72 -30.15
CA ARG A 424 -9.65 -17.72 -31.33
C ARG A 424 -8.19 -17.64 -30.92
N LYS A 425 -7.33 -18.26 -31.71
CA LYS A 425 -5.88 -18.18 -31.59
C LYS A 425 -5.42 -16.89 -32.26
N VAL A 426 -4.73 -16.05 -31.52
CA VAL A 426 -3.93 -14.96 -32.10
C VAL A 426 -2.59 -15.58 -32.48
N PRO A 427 -2.25 -15.69 -33.78
CA PRO A 427 -1.04 -16.37 -34.21
C PRO A 427 0.23 -15.61 -33.78
N VAL A 428 1.35 -16.33 -33.76
CA VAL A 428 2.68 -15.73 -33.53
C VAL A 428 2.92 -14.65 -34.58
N ALA A 429 3.26 -13.43 -34.13
CA ALA A 429 3.71 -12.39 -35.05
C ALA A 429 5.18 -12.66 -35.42
N PRO A 430 5.54 -12.67 -36.72
CA PRO A 430 6.91 -12.88 -37.12
C PRO A 430 7.81 -11.80 -36.52
N PRO A 431 9.08 -12.12 -36.20
CA PRO A 431 10.05 -11.09 -35.84
C PRO A 431 10.16 -10.07 -36.98
N GLY A 432 10.41 -8.82 -36.61
CA GLY A 432 10.63 -7.74 -37.55
C GLY A 432 12.09 -7.70 -38.02
N SER A 433 12.72 -6.53 -37.96
CA SER A 433 14.12 -6.37 -38.35
C SER A 433 15.10 -6.83 -37.25
N PRO A 434 16.27 -7.38 -37.63
CA PRO A 434 17.36 -7.59 -36.70
C PRO A 434 17.86 -6.28 -36.10
N GLY A 435 18.33 -6.35 -34.86
CA GLY A 435 19.02 -5.26 -34.20
C GLY A 435 20.50 -5.23 -34.55
N ARG A 436 21.21 -4.23 -34.05
CA ARG A 436 22.65 -4.04 -34.24
C ARG A 436 23.24 -3.37 -33.00
N THR A 437 24.21 -4.02 -32.37
CA THR A 437 24.92 -3.47 -31.20
C THR A 437 25.84 -2.32 -31.61
N VAL A 438 26.32 -1.54 -30.64
CA VAL A 438 27.36 -0.51 -30.85
C VAL A 438 28.70 -1.09 -31.32
N ARG A 439 28.92 -2.40 -31.15
CA ARG A 439 30.10 -3.15 -31.62
C ARG A 439 29.96 -3.68 -33.05
N ASP A 440 28.91 -3.26 -33.77
CA ASP A 440 28.60 -3.75 -35.10
C ASP A 440 28.33 -5.27 -35.16
N GLN A 441 27.66 -5.79 -34.13
CA GLN A 441 27.20 -7.18 -34.09
C GLN A 441 25.68 -7.23 -34.26
N GLU A 442 25.22 -8.10 -35.15
CA GLU A 442 23.78 -8.32 -35.38
C GLU A 442 23.12 -8.93 -34.14
N ILE A 443 21.96 -8.39 -33.76
CA ILE A 443 21.12 -8.92 -32.69
C ILE A 443 19.95 -9.64 -33.35
N VAL A 444 19.96 -10.97 -33.28
CA VAL A 444 18.89 -11.80 -33.84
C VAL A 444 17.59 -11.56 -33.05
N PRO A 445 16.49 -11.18 -33.70
CA PRO A 445 15.23 -10.93 -33.02
C PRO A 445 14.63 -12.24 -32.50
N ARG A 446 14.03 -12.19 -31.31
CA ARG A 446 13.41 -13.37 -30.72
C ARG A 446 12.18 -13.78 -31.52
N THR A 447 12.05 -15.08 -31.80
CA THR A 447 10.80 -15.63 -32.36
C THR A 447 9.79 -15.83 -31.23
N GLY A 448 8.54 -15.42 -31.46
CA GLY A 448 7.47 -15.63 -30.50
C GLY A 448 7.16 -17.11 -30.28
N LYS A 449 6.70 -17.48 -29.08
CA LYS A 449 6.33 -18.86 -28.75
C LYS A 449 4.92 -19.16 -29.22
N ASP A 450 4.71 -20.36 -29.76
CA ASP A 450 3.38 -20.81 -30.17
C ASP A 450 2.56 -21.38 -29.00
N LEU A 451 1.24 -21.37 -29.15
CA LEU A 451 0.27 -21.82 -28.17
C LEU A 451 -0.79 -22.71 -28.83
N SER A 452 -1.03 -23.90 -28.27
CA SER A 452 -2.13 -24.77 -28.70
C SER A 452 -3.40 -24.43 -27.91
N LEU A 453 -4.52 -24.21 -28.61
CA LEU A 453 -5.83 -23.99 -27.98
C LEU A 453 -6.40 -25.26 -27.34
N ALA A 454 -5.91 -26.46 -27.71
CA ALA A 454 -6.44 -27.74 -27.23
C ALA A 454 -6.43 -27.86 -25.69
N ARG A 455 -5.44 -27.25 -25.02
CA ARG A 455 -5.34 -27.28 -23.55
C ARG A 455 -6.54 -26.62 -22.84
N TYR A 456 -7.22 -25.69 -23.52
CA TYR A 456 -8.35 -24.95 -22.96
C TYR A 456 -9.70 -25.59 -23.32
N ALA A 457 -9.71 -26.65 -24.15
CA ALA A 457 -10.93 -27.38 -24.48
C ALA A 457 -11.41 -28.24 -23.30
N GLY A 458 -12.65 -27.99 -22.86
CA GLY A 458 -13.38 -28.77 -21.89
C GLY A 458 -14.51 -29.58 -22.52
N SER A 459 -15.55 -29.89 -21.74
CA SER A 459 -16.70 -30.67 -22.22
C SER A 459 -17.52 -29.90 -23.24
N ASN A 460 -17.98 -30.57 -24.29
CA ASN A 460 -18.76 -30.00 -25.40
C ASN A 460 -18.07 -28.83 -26.13
N VAL A 461 -16.74 -28.79 -26.13
CA VAL A 461 -15.92 -27.84 -26.87
C VAL A 461 -14.87 -28.63 -27.66
N LYS A 462 -14.73 -28.32 -28.96
CA LYS A 462 -13.72 -28.94 -29.83
C LYS A 462 -12.81 -27.88 -30.44
N LEU A 463 -11.58 -28.28 -30.73
CA LEU A 463 -10.68 -27.52 -31.59
C LEU A 463 -11.11 -27.69 -33.06
N THR A 464 -11.07 -26.60 -33.81
CA THR A 464 -11.28 -26.59 -35.25
C THR A 464 -10.14 -27.30 -36.00
N ALA A 465 -10.40 -27.77 -37.21
CA ALA A 465 -9.44 -28.58 -37.98
C ALA A 465 -8.15 -27.80 -38.37
N ASP A 466 -8.25 -26.48 -38.47
CA ASP A 466 -7.16 -25.54 -38.72
C ASP A 466 -6.49 -25.04 -37.42
N GLU A 467 -6.89 -25.58 -36.26
CA GLU A 467 -6.39 -25.23 -34.93
C GLU A 467 -6.51 -23.73 -34.57
N SER A 468 -7.36 -22.98 -35.27
CA SER A 468 -7.46 -21.52 -35.13
C SER A 468 -8.50 -21.08 -34.11
N ALA A 469 -9.45 -21.94 -33.76
CA ALA A 469 -10.56 -21.61 -32.87
C ALA A 469 -11.09 -22.80 -32.04
N LEU A 470 -11.64 -22.49 -30.87
CA LEU A 470 -12.46 -23.41 -30.08
C LEU A 470 -13.94 -23.15 -30.40
N VAL A 471 -14.68 -24.20 -30.73
CA VAL A 471 -16.11 -24.13 -31.06
C VAL A 471 -16.94 -25.05 -30.17
N SER A 472 -18.18 -24.67 -29.88
CA SER A 472 -19.14 -25.52 -29.17
C SER A 472 -19.53 -26.75 -30.01
N THR A 473 -19.82 -27.87 -29.36
CA THR A 473 -20.37 -29.07 -30.02
C THR A 473 -21.82 -29.35 -29.64
N ALA A 474 -22.36 -28.60 -28.69
CA ALA A 474 -23.72 -28.73 -28.19
C ALA A 474 -24.29 -27.36 -27.84
N THR A 475 -25.61 -27.26 -27.76
CA THR A 475 -26.29 -26.07 -27.24
C THR A 475 -26.11 -25.98 -25.73
N GLY A 476 -25.79 -24.80 -25.20
CA GLY A 476 -25.75 -24.58 -23.76
C GLY A 476 -25.03 -23.31 -23.34
N MET A 477 -24.75 -23.21 -22.04
CA MET A 477 -24.08 -22.06 -21.44
C MET A 477 -22.56 -22.29 -21.38
N VAL A 478 -21.79 -21.25 -21.70
CA VAL A 478 -20.32 -21.27 -21.59
C VAL A 478 -19.92 -21.18 -20.12
N VAL A 479 -19.23 -22.20 -19.63
CA VAL A 479 -18.69 -22.26 -18.26
C VAL A 479 -17.19 -22.46 -18.29
N ARG A 480 -16.48 -21.82 -17.36
CA ARG A 480 -15.03 -21.95 -17.22
C ARG A 480 -14.69 -22.60 -15.89
N ALA A 481 -13.91 -23.67 -15.97
CA ALA A 481 -13.37 -24.39 -14.82
C ALA A 481 -11.84 -24.41 -14.92
N GLY A 482 -11.18 -23.56 -14.12
CA GLY A 482 -9.75 -23.31 -14.24
C GLY A 482 -9.38 -22.75 -15.62
N ASP A 483 -8.50 -23.46 -16.32
CA ASP A 483 -8.10 -23.12 -17.69
C ASP A 483 -9.07 -23.66 -18.75
N LYS A 484 -9.96 -24.61 -18.42
CA LYS A 484 -10.82 -25.24 -19.42
C LYS A 484 -12.14 -24.52 -19.58
N ILE A 485 -12.58 -24.35 -20.82
CA ILE A 485 -13.92 -23.86 -21.16
C ILE A 485 -14.77 -25.02 -21.65
N SER A 486 -15.97 -25.13 -21.09
CA SER A 486 -16.96 -26.15 -21.43
C SER A 486 -18.29 -25.49 -21.77
N VAL A 487 -19.14 -26.20 -22.52
CA VAL A 487 -20.54 -25.82 -22.74
C VAL A 487 -21.43 -26.80 -21.98
N THR A 488 -22.27 -26.29 -21.08
CA THR A 488 -23.18 -27.12 -20.26
C THR A 488 -24.63 -26.88 -20.63
N SER A 489 -25.39 -27.97 -20.78
CA SER A 489 -26.86 -27.96 -20.89
C SER A 489 -27.54 -28.08 -19.53
N VAL A 490 -26.78 -27.96 -18.43
CA VAL A 490 -27.28 -27.99 -17.05
C VAL A 490 -26.90 -26.69 -16.35
N ARG A 491 -27.91 -26.02 -15.78
CA ARG A 491 -27.73 -24.81 -14.97
C ARG A 491 -27.90 -25.15 -13.48
N THR A 492 -26.86 -24.90 -12.69
CA THR A 492 -26.89 -25.09 -11.24
C THR A 492 -27.06 -23.77 -10.52
N ILE A 493 -28.02 -23.71 -9.60
CA ILE A 493 -28.27 -22.60 -8.68
C ILE A 493 -27.94 -23.10 -7.27
N GLU A 494 -26.88 -22.55 -6.69
CA GLU A 494 -26.33 -23.00 -5.39
C GLU A 494 -27.22 -22.64 -4.18
N GLY A 495 -28.16 -21.71 -4.34
CA GLY A 495 -29.03 -21.23 -3.28
C GLY A 495 -30.51 -21.26 -3.64
N ASP A 496 -31.26 -20.37 -3.01
CA ASP A 496 -32.69 -20.19 -3.24
C ASP A 496 -32.95 -19.38 -4.52
N VAL A 497 -34.08 -19.64 -5.17
CA VAL A 497 -34.62 -18.74 -6.20
C VAL A 497 -35.38 -17.63 -5.50
N ASP A 498 -34.73 -16.47 -5.38
CA ASP A 498 -35.22 -15.25 -4.73
C ASP A 498 -34.90 -14.00 -5.58
N PHE A 499 -35.02 -12.80 -5.03
CA PHE A 499 -34.73 -11.55 -5.75
C PHE A 499 -33.27 -11.41 -6.22
N LYS A 500 -32.33 -12.21 -5.71
CA LYS A 500 -30.95 -12.23 -6.20
C LYS A 500 -30.82 -13.07 -7.46
N VAL A 501 -31.57 -14.16 -7.56
CA VAL A 501 -31.52 -15.08 -8.71
C VAL A 501 -32.50 -14.66 -9.81
N GLY A 502 -33.67 -14.18 -9.42
CA GLY A 502 -34.79 -13.86 -10.32
C GLY A 502 -35.53 -15.10 -10.81
N ASN A 503 -36.48 -14.88 -11.71
CA ASN A 503 -37.11 -15.92 -12.51
C ASN A 503 -36.05 -16.62 -13.37
N VAL A 504 -36.24 -17.91 -13.59
CA VAL A 504 -35.29 -18.75 -14.31
C VAL A 504 -35.99 -19.31 -15.54
N ARG A 505 -35.50 -18.97 -16.73
CA ARG A 505 -35.80 -19.71 -17.96
C ARG A 505 -34.50 -20.28 -18.51
N PHE A 506 -34.49 -21.55 -18.86
CA PHE A 506 -33.28 -22.21 -19.35
C PHE A 506 -33.56 -23.32 -20.35
N ASP A 507 -32.86 -23.26 -21.49
CA ASP A 507 -32.89 -24.30 -22.53
C ASP A 507 -31.97 -25.46 -22.16
N GLY A 508 -32.42 -26.26 -21.20
CA GLY A 508 -31.69 -27.42 -20.68
C GLY A 508 -32.29 -27.89 -19.35
N SER A 509 -31.49 -28.60 -18.56
CA SER A 509 -31.88 -29.03 -17.21
C SER A 509 -31.47 -28.00 -16.16
N VAL A 510 -32.25 -27.86 -15.09
CA VAL A 510 -31.98 -26.93 -13.99
C VAL A 510 -31.85 -27.70 -12.68
N THR A 511 -30.79 -27.43 -11.92
CA THR A 511 -30.58 -27.97 -10.58
C THR A 511 -30.55 -26.82 -9.57
N ILE A 512 -31.46 -26.84 -8.61
CA ILE A 512 -31.57 -25.83 -7.53
C ILE A 512 -31.22 -26.52 -6.21
N LYS A 513 -30.17 -26.05 -5.55
CA LYS A 513 -29.73 -26.58 -4.25
C LYS A 513 -30.54 -26.01 -3.07
N GLY A 514 -31.23 -24.89 -3.26
CA GLY A 514 -32.14 -24.30 -2.28
C GLY A 514 -33.63 -24.51 -2.59
N SER A 515 -34.44 -23.60 -2.08
CA SER A 515 -35.90 -23.51 -2.25
C SER A 515 -36.29 -22.44 -3.28
N ILE A 516 -37.52 -22.51 -3.78
CA ILE A 516 -38.10 -21.46 -4.62
C ILE A 516 -39.03 -20.61 -3.76
N LYS A 517 -38.76 -19.31 -3.67
CA LYS A 517 -39.53 -18.38 -2.83
C LYS A 517 -40.88 -18.00 -3.48
N PRO A 518 -41.82 -17.46 -2.69
CA PRO A 518 -43.11 -16.99 -3.19
C PRO A 518 -43.03 -16.01 -4.36
N GLY A 519 -43.84 -16.28 -5.38
CA GLY A 519 -44.01 -15.42 -6.56
C GLY A 519 -42.93 -15.57 -7.63
N PHE A 520 -42.00 -16.52 -7.52
CA PHE A 520 -40.98 -16.79 -8.54
C PHE A 520 -41.41 -17.87 -9.53
N ARG A 521 -40.80 -17.84 -10.71
CA ARG A 521 -41.06 -18.79 -11.80
C ARG A 521 -39.76 -19.45 -12.27
N VAL A 522 -39.79 -20.78 -12.41
CA VAL A 522 -38.70 -21.60 -12.98
C VAL A 522 -39.25 -22.42 -14.15
N GLN A 523 -38.70 -22.20 -15.34
CA GLN A 523 -39.05 -22.91 -16.57
C GLN A 523 -37.79 -23.51 -17.19
N ALA A 524 -37.85 -24.79 -17.53
CA ALA A 524 -36.75 -25.50 -18.17
C ALA A 524 -37.28 -26.44 -19.25
N THR A 525 -36.60 -26.52 -20.40
CA THR A 525 -36.96 -27.48 -21.45
C THR A 525 -36.59 -28.92 -21.09
N GLY A 526 -35.63 -29.11 -20.17
CA GLY A 526 -35.20 -30.39 -19.65
C GLY A 526 -35.77 -30.73 -18.26
N ALA A 527 -35.00 -31.49 -17.49
CA ALA A 527 -35.38 -31.91 -16.14
C ALA A 527 -35.11 -30.81 -15.11
N ILE A 528 -35.89 -30.79 -14.03
CA ILE A 528 -35.71 -29.86 -12.91
C ILE A 528 -35.51 -30.64 -11.61
N ASP A 529 -34.37 -30.45 -10.96
CA ASP A 529 -34.04 -31.04 -9.66
C ASP A 529 -33.96 -29.94 -8.58
N ILE A 530 -34.84 -29.98 -7.59
CA ILE A 530 -34.93 -29.02 -6.49
C ILE A 530 -34.66 -29.74 -5.16
N ALA A 531 -33.64 -29.32 -4.42
CA ALA A 531 -33.31 -29.89 -3.12
C ALA A 531 -34.16 -29.32 -1.97
N GLY A 532 -34.66 -28.10 -2.12
CA GLY A 532 -35.53 -27.43 -1.15
C GLY A 532 -37.02 -27.68 -1.38
N GLU A 533 -37.81 -26.69 -0.97
CA GLU A 533 -39.27 -26.63 -1.05
C GLU A 533 -39.71 -25.56 -2.05
N ILE A 534 -40.90 -25.72 -2.62
CA ILE A 534 -41.56 -24.71 -3.45
C ILE A 534 -42.64 -24.05 -2.59
N ASP A 535 -42.61 -22.73 -2.47
CA ASP A 535 -43.59 -21.94 -1.72
C ASP A 535 -44.24 -20.90 -2.63
N SER A 536 -45.56 -20.96 -2.81
CA SER A 536 -46.38 -20.11 -3.70
C SER A 536 -45.69 -19.70 -5.02
N ALA A 537 -45.18 -20.68 -5.77
CA ALA A 537 -44.34 -20.45 -6.97
C ALA A 537 -44.71 -21.34 -8.17
N HIS A 538 -44.20 -20.99 -9.35
CA HIS A 538 -44.48 -21.71 -10.61
C HIS A 538 -43.24 -22.46 -11.11
N VAL A 539 -43.37 -23.77 -11.31
CA VAL A 539 -42.32 -24.62 -11.87
C VAL A 539 -42.84 -25.40 -13.06
N GLU A 540 -42.13 -25.33 -14.18
CA GLU A 540 -42.47 -26.02 -15.42
C GLU A 540 -41.23 -26.68 -16.03
N GLY A 541 -41.21 -28.02 -16.03
CA GLY A 541 -40.15 -28.82 -16.62
C GLY A 541 -40.64 -29.59 -17.84
N GLY A 542 -39.91 -29.47 -18.96
CA GLY A 542 -40.13 -30.25 -20.17
C GLY A 542 -39.67 -31.72 -20.05
N GLY A 543 -38.98 -32.08 -18.97
CA GLY A 543 -38.65 -33.46 -18.58
C GLY A 543 -39.21 -33.84 -17.21
N ASP A 544 -38.44 -34.64 -16.48
CA ASP A 544 -38.78 -35.05 -15.10
C ASP A 544 -38.56 -33.90 -14.12
N VAL A 545 -39.43 -33.81 -13.10
CA VAL A 545 -39.29 -32.85 -11.99
C VAL A 545 -39.13 -33.61 -10.68
N LYS A 546 -38.05 -33.32 -9.94
CA LYS A 546 -37.80 -33.89 -8.62
C LYS A 546 -37.68 -32.77 -7.59
N ILE A 547 -38.47 -32.90 -6.53
CA ILE A 547 -38.49 -31.98 -5.41
C ILE A 547 -38.20 -32.82 -4.17
N ALA A 548 -37.05 -32.59 -3.53
CA ALA A 548 -36.62 -33.41 -2.41
C ALA A 548 -37.48 -33.18 -1.15
N ARG A 549 -38.01 -31.97 -0.98
CA ARG A 549 -39.04 -31.64 0.03
C ARG A 549 -40.42 -31.57 -0.62
N GLY A 550 -41.26 -30.62 -0.22
CA GLY A 550 -42.61 -30.50 -0.72
C GLY A 550 -42.90 -29.23 -1.50
N VAL A 551 -44.18 -29.06 -1.77
CA VAL A 551 -44.76 -27.87 -2.40
C VAL A 551 -45.86 -27.38 -1.47
N VAL A 552 -45.82 -26.09 -1.15
CA VAL A 552 -46.72 -25.44 -0.19
C VAL A 552 -47.21 -24.12 -0.77
N GLY A 553 -48.36 -23.68 -0.28
CA GLY A 553 -48.84 -22.31 -0.49
C GLY A 553 -49.82 -22.21 -1.64
N GLU A 554 -50.89 -21.47 -1.39
CA GLU A 554 -51.92 -21.17 -2.39
C GLU A 554 -51.29 -20.55 -3.65
N GLY A 555 -51.69 -21.05 -4.82
CA GLY A 555 -51.14 -20.63 -6.11
C GLY A 555 -49.87 -21.35 -6.56
N SER A 556 -49.28 -22.24 -5.73
CA SER A 556 -48.17 -23.09 -6.16
C SER A 556 -48.59 -24.01 -7.30
N THR A 557 -47.80 -24.02 -8.38
CA THR A 557 -48.10 -24.77 -9.61
C THR A 557 -46.86 -25.52 -10.08
N VAL A 558 -46.97 -26.83 -10.25
CA VAL A 558 -45.89 -27.68 -10.76
C VAL A 558 -46.37 -28.40 -12.01
N LYS A 559 -45.70 -28.16 -13.13
CA LYS A 559 -45.90 -28.85 -14.39
C LYS A 559 -44.68 -29.68 -14.74
N ALA A 560 -44.87 -30.98 -14.94
CA ALA A 560 -43.82 -31.89 -15.38
C ALA A 560 -44.32 -32.64 -16.60
N ALA A 561 -43.67 -32.46 -17.75
CA ALA A 561 -44.00 -33.26 -18.94
C ALA A 561 -43.61 -34.74 -18.75
N GLY A 562 -42.56 -35.00 -17.95
CA GLY A 562 -42.14 -36.34 -17.52
C GLY A 562 -42.73 -36.75 -16.16
N ALA A 563 -41.94 -37.48 -15.37
CA ALA A 563 -42.32 -37.95 -14.04
C ALA A 563 -42.19 -36.84 -12.98
N LEU A 564 -43.03 -36.88 -11.94
CA LEU A 564 -42.91 -36.01 -10.76
C LEU A 564 -42.60 -36.83 -9.51
N ARG A 565 -41.54 -36.47 -8.80
CA ARG A 565 -41.23 -37.01 -7.46
C ARG A 565 -41.19 -35.87 -6.44
N VAL A 566 -42.00 -35.96 -5.39
CA VAL A 566 -42.12 -34.91 -4.37
C VAL A 566 -42.36 -35.53 -2.99
N ALA A 567 -41.92 -34.90 -1.90
CA ALA A 567 -42.20 -35.38 -0.56
C ALA A 567 -43.68 -35.21 -0.19
N TYR A 568 -44.23 -34.00 -0.32
CA TYR A 568 -45.63 -33.67 -0.02
C TYR A 568 -46.15 -32.52 -0.90
N LEU A 569 -47.47 -32.43 -1.04
CA LEU A 569 -48.18 -31.37 -1.76
C LEU A 569 -49.28 -30.78 -0.89
N HIS A 570 -49.15 -29.52 -0.49
CA HIS A 570 -50.09 -28.82 0.39
C HIS A 570 -50.62 -27.57 -0.31
N GLU A 571 -51.94 -27.49 -0.54
CA GLU A 571 -52.60 -26.34 -1.18
C GLU A 571 -52.03 -25.98 -2.58
N ALA A 572 -51.61 -27.01 -3.34
CA ALA A 572 -50.91 -26.84 -4.60
C ALA A 572 -51.64 -27.44 -5.81
N HIS A 573 -51.23 -27.02 -7.01
CA HIS A 573 -51.67 -27.58 -8.29
C HIS A 573 -50.53 -28.33 -8.97
N ALA A 574 -50.76 -29.59 -9.37
CA ALA A 574 -49.78 -30.38 -10.10
C ALA A 574 -50.36 -30.95 -11.40
N GLU A 575 -49.65 -30.75 -12.51
CA GLU A 575 -49.94 -31.37 -13.81
C GLU A 575 -48.74 -32.22 -14.23
N VAL A 576 -48.96 -33.52 -14.42
CA VAL A 576 -47.87 -34.48 -14.66
C VAL A 576 -48.19 -35.35 -15.87
N GLY A 577 -47.29 -35.38 -16.85
CA GLY A 577 -47.41 -36.21 -18.05
C GLY A 577 -46.99 -37.67 -17.86
N GLY A 578 -46.06 -37.93 -16.94
CA GLY A 578 -45.58 -39.27 -16.56
C GLY A 578 -46.10 -39.73 -15.18
N PRO A 579 -45.46 -40.76 -14.58
CA PRO A 579 -45.83 -41.24 -13.25
C PRO A 579 -45.48 -40.23 -12.16
N MET A 580 -46.35 -40.15 -11.15
CA MET A 580 -46.19 -39.25 -10.01
C MET A 580 -45.99 -40.05 -8.72
N THR A 581 -44.93 -39.75 -7.98
CA THR A 581 -44.64 -40.34 -6.67
C THR A 581 -44.60 -39.27 -5.58
N VAL A 582 -45.47 -39.44 -4.57
CA VAL A 582 -45.51 -38.61 -3.37
C VAL A 582 -45.09 -39.43 -2.16
N ILE A 583 -44.11 -38.94 -1.38
CA ILE A 583 -43.49 -39.72 -0.30
C ILE A 583 -44.35 -39.76 0.97
N SER A 584 -45.04 -38.67 1.32
CA SER A 584 -45.85 -38.61 2.55
C SER A 584 -47.32 -38.32 2.27
N GLU A 585 -47.68 -37.13 1.80
CA GLU A 585 -49.09 -36.76 1.70
C GLU A 585 -49.42 -35.74 0.62
N ILE A 586 -50.67 -35.79 0.18
CA ILE A 586 -51.33 -34.77 -0.63
C ILE A 586 -52.43 -34.17 0.25
N TRP A 587 -52.39 -32.86 0.47
CA TRP A 587 -53.34 -32.14 1.29
C TRP A 587 -53.92 -30.94 0.55
N ARG A 588 -55.26 -30.88 0.48
CA ARG A 588 -56.03 -29.78 -0.14
C ARG A 588 -55.45 -29.31 -1.49
N SER A 589 -55.02 -30.24 -2.32
CA SER A 589 -54.32 -29.97 -3.58
C SER A 589 -55.12 -30.48 -4.78
N THR A 590 -54.86 -29.91 -5.96
CA THR A 590 -55.44 -30.38 -7.23
C THR A 590 -54.36 -31.03 -8.06
N VAL A 591 -54.49 -32.31 -8.36
CA VAL A 591 -53.49 -33.09 -9.08
C VAL A 591 -54.13 -33.72 -10.32
N THR A 592 -53.51 -33.50 -11.48
CA THR A 592 -53.86 -34.17 -12.74
C THR A 592 -52.64 -34.89 -13.28
N CYS A 593 -52.73 -36.21 -13.39
CA CYS A 593 -51.64 -37.07 -13.84
C CYS A 593 -52.10 -37.93 -15.01
N GLN A 594 -51.32 -37.96 -16.10
CA GLN A 594 -51.61 -38.79 -17.28
C GLN A 594 -51.14 -40.25 -17.14
N ASP A 595 -50.60 -40.62 -15.98
CA ASP A 595 -50.15 -41.97 -15.66
C ASP A 595 -50.68 -42.41 -14.28
N VAL A 596 -49.87 -43.11 -13.48
CA VAL A 596 -50.18 -43.53 -12.11
C VAL A 596 -49.76 -42.46 -11.09
N VAL A 597 -50.61 -42.22 -10.10
CA VAL A 597 -50.27 -41.44 -8.89
C VAL A 597 -50.05 -42.41 -7.73
N GLN A 598 -48.83 -42.48 -7.21
CA GLN A 598 -48.49 -43.27 -6.04
C GLN A 598 -48.16 -42.36 -4.84
N VAL A 599 -48.91 -42.53 -3.76
CA VAL A 599 -48.76 -41.79 -2.50
C VAL A 599 -48.43 -42.77 -1.39
N ASN A 600 -47.23 -42.67 -0.84
CA ASN A 600 -46.77 -43.57 0.21
C ASN A 600 -47.38 -43.30 1.60
N GLY A 601 -48.18 -42.23 1.76
CA GLY A 601 -49.00 -41.99 2.95
C GLY A 601 -50.45 -41.68 2.58
N ARG A 602 -50.91 -40.44 2.78
CA ARG A 602 -52.34 -40.11 2.74
C ARG A 602 -52.72 -39.02 1.74
N ILE A 603 -53.96 -39.08 1.27
CA ILE A 603 -54.60 -38.03 0.45
C ILE A 603 -55.74 -37.44 1.27
N VAL A 604 -55.68 -36.15 1.59
CA VAL A 604 -56.63 -35.47 2.48
C VAL A 604 -57.04 -34.12 1.89
N GLY A 605 -58.26 -34.06 1.34
CA GLY A 605 -58.80 -32.84 0.77
C GLY A 605 -58.29 -32.53 -0.64
N GLY A 606 -59.14 -31.87 -1.42
CA GLY A 606 -58.84 -31.52 -2.81
C GLY A 606 -59.21 -32.64 -3.79
N GLU A 607 -58.55 -32.63 -4.94
CA GLU A 607 -58.89 -33.48 -6.08
C GLU A 607 -57.63 -34.12 -6.68
N VAL A 608 -57.60 -35.45 -6.75
CA VAL A 608 -56.49 -36.20 -7.35
C VAL A 608 -57.02 -37.05 -8.49
N ARG A 609 -56.64 -36.72 -9.72
CA ARG A 609 -56.98 -37.45 -10.93
C ARG A 609 -55.75 -38.12 -11.53
N ALA A 610 -55.89 -39.39 -11.89
CA ALA A 610 -54.87 -40.15 -12.60
C ALA A 610 -55.50 -40.89 -13.78
N ALA A 611 -54.84 -40.92 -14.93
CA ALA A 611 -55.36 -41.65 -16.10
C ALA A 611 -55.36 -43.17 -15.88
N LYS A 612 -54.35 -43.71 -15.18
CA LYS A 612 -54.22 -45.17 -14.97
C LYS A 612 -54.65 -45.61 -13.59
N ALA A 613 -54.03 -45.13 -12.52
CA ALA A 613 -54.37 -45.57 -11.17
C ALA A 613 -53.99 -44.53 -10.12
N VAL A 614 -54.71 -44.52 -9.01
CA VAL A 614 -54.31 -43.81 -7.79
C VAL A 614 -54.04 -44.84 -6.71
N ILE A 615 -52.83 -44.84 -6.15
CA ILE A 615 -52.40 -45.78 -5.12
C ILE A 615 -52.01 -44.96 -3.88
N ALA A 616 -52.67 -45.18 -2.75
CA ALA A 616 -52.38 -44.50 -1.50
C ALA A 616 -52.33 -45.48 -0.32
N GLN A 617 -51.73 -45.10 0.82
CA GLN A 617 -51.99 -45.85 2.06
C GLN A 617 -53.35 -45.49 2.64
N THR A 618 -53.68 -44.20 2.68
CA THR A 618 -54.89 -43.69 3.33
C THR A 618 -55.61 -42.66 2.46
N LEU A 619 -56.94 -42.77 2.34
CA LEU A 619 -57.78 -41.75 1.68
C LEU A 619 -58.66 -41.07 2.73
N GLY A 620 -58.67 -39.73 2.76
CA GLY A 620 -59.43 -38.91 3.71
C GLY A 620 -58.80 -38.78 5.10
N SER A 621 -59.49 -38.04 5.97
CA SER A 621 -59.12 -37.80 7.38
C SER A 621 -60.35 -37.82 8.29
N THR A 622 -60.16 -38.06 9.60
CA THR A 622 -61.24 -38.09 10.62
C THR A 622 -62.04 -36.79 10.68
N THR A 623 -61.49 -35.70 10.17
CA THR A 623 -62.15 -34.39 10.05
C THR A 623 -63.12 -34.30 8.87
N ALA A 624 -63.35 -35.41 8.14
CA ALA A 624 -64.28 -35.54 7.01
C ALA A 624 -64.09 -34.45 5.93
N THR A 625 -62.82 -34.08 5.67
CA THR A 625 -62.47 -33.09 4.66
C THR A 625 -62.81 -33.65 3.26
N PRO A 626 -63.62 -32.94 2.45
CA PRO A 626 -64.04 -33.42 1.13
C PRO A 626 -62.84 -33.78 0.25
N THR A 627 -62.74 -35.05 -0.13
CA THR A 627 -61.60 -35.58 -0.89
C THR A 627 -62.10 -36.32 -2.13
N LEU A 628 -61.71 -35.88 -3.32
CA LEU A 628 -62.07 -36.52 -4.58
C LEU A 628 -60.85 -37.24 -5.16
N VAL A 629 -61.01 -38.54 -5.44
CA VAL A 629 -59.96 -39.35 -6.05
C VAL A 629 -60.51 -40.04 -7.29
N GLN A 630 -59.91 -39.78 -8.45
CA GLN A 630 -60.35 -40.30 -9.73
C GLN A 630 -59.25 -41.12 -10.41
N ALA A 631 -59.63 -42.29 -10.92
CA ALA A 631 -58.81 -43.08 -11.85
C ALA A 631 -59.56 -43.27 -13.18
N GLY A 632 -58.88 -43.08 -14.30
CA GLY A 632 -59.48 -43.16 -15.64
C GLY A 632 -60.18 -41.88 -16.10
N GLY A 633 -60.62 -41.89 -17.35
CA GLY A 633 -61.32 -40.76 -17.98
C GLY A 633 -62.73 -40.53 -17.41
N ASP A 634 -63.37 -39.44 -17.87
CA ASP A 634 -64.71 -39.04 -17.41
C ASP A 634 -65.85 -39.94 -17.92
N ALA A 635 -65.53 -40.89 -18.81
CA ALA A 635 -66.45 -41.90 -19.31
C ALA A 635 -65.78 -43.30 -19.34
N PRO A 636 -66.57 -44.39 -19.34
CA PRO A 636 -66.05 -45.73 -19.59
C PRO A 636 -65.47 -45.83 -21.00
N PRO A 637 -64.30 -46.48 -21.15
CA PRO A 637 -63.68 -46.73 -22.46
C PRO A 637 -64.58 -47.63 -23.30
N ALA A 638 -64.45 -47.52 -24.62
CA ALA A 638 -65.22 -48.33 -25.55
C ALA A 638 -64.93 -49.83 -25.35
N HIS A 639 -65.90 -50.69 -25.68
CA HIS A 639 -65.82 -52.14 -25.46
C HIS A 639 -64.61 -52.81 -26.15
N ASP A 640 -64.14 -52.22 -27.25
CA ASP A 640 -62.96 -52.69 -27.99
C ASP A 640 -61.64 -52.37 -27.27
N GLU A 641 -61.58 -51.27 -26.51
CA GLU A 641 -60.39 -50.85 -25.75
C GLU A 641 -60.16 -51.68 -24.49
N THR A 642 -61.25 -52.10 -23.83
CA THR A 642 -61.19 -52.95 -22.63
C THR A 642 -60.84 -54.41 -22.94
N SER A 643 -60.95 -54.82 -24.21
CA SER A 643 -60.68 -56.18 -24.70
C SER A 643 -59.23 -56.38 -25.17
N ALA A 644 -58.40 -55.33 -25.17
CA ALA A 644 -57.03 -55.39 -25.66
C ALA A 644 -56.11 -56.25 -24.77
N PRO A 645 -55.19 -57.06 -25.33
CA PRO A 645 -54.24 -57.86 -24.55
C PRO A 645 -53.36 -56.95 -23.68
N GLY A 646 -53.38 -57.15 -22.36
CA GLY A 646 -52.57 -56.38 -21.41
C GLY A 646 -53.25 -55.12 -20.85
N TYR A 647 -54.50 -54.83 -21.22
CA TYR A 647 -55.30 -53.78 -20.58
C TYR A 647 -55.45 -54.06 -19.08
N LYS A 648 -55.02 -53.11 -18.24
CA LYS A 648 -55.31 -53.12 -16.80
C LYS A 648 -56.34 -52.03 -16.53
N PRO A 649 -57.53 -52.36 -16.01
CA PRO A 649 -58.56 -51.37 -15.75
C PRO A 649 -58.09 -50.38 -14.69
N PRO A 650 -58.38 -49.08 -14.87
CA PRO A 650 -58.12 -48.07 -13.87
C PRO A 650 -58.68 -48.42 -12.51
N ALA A 651 -57.91 -48.10 -11.49
CA ALA A 651 -58.25 -48.47 -10.12
C ALA A 651 -57.77 -47.41 -9.13
N VAL A 652 -58.54 -47.26 -8.06
CA VAL A 652 -58.11 -46.53 -6.86
C VAL A 652 -57.80 -47.58 -5.79
N ILE A 653 -56.56 -47.60 -5.32
CA ILE A 653 -56.03 -48.60 -4.39
C ILE A 653 -55.65 -47.88 -3.10
N ALA A 654 -56.18 -48.33 -1.98
CA ALA A 654 -55.90 -47.74 -0.67
C ALA A 654 -55.70 -48.86 0.35
N LYS A 655 -54.70 -48.79 1.25
CA LYS A 655 -54.63 -49.76 2.36
C LYS A 655 -55.72 -49.54 3.40
N LYS A 656 -56.12 -48.28 3.57
CA LYS A 656 -57.18 -47.81 4.48
C LYS A 656 -57.99 -46.72 3.77
N ALA A 657 -59.22 -47.01 3.36
CA ALA A 657 -60.11 -46.00 2.77
C ALA A 657 -60.90 -45.32 3.89
N ALA A 658 -60.37 -44.22 4.40
CA ALA A 658 -60.38 -44.05 5.83
C ALA A 658 -61.51 -43.21 6.40
N HIS A 659 -62.24 -42.34 5.69
CA HIS A 659 -63.20 -41.45 6.38
C HIS A 659 -64.38 -41.00 5.51
N ALA A 660 -65.46 -40.53 6.17
CA ALA A 660 -66.63 -39.94 5.51
C ALA A 660 -66.24 -38.74 4.61
N ASN A 661 -67.03 -38.49 3.56
CA ASN A 661 -66.83 -37.44 2.53
C ASN A 661 -65.65 -37.67 1.55
N VAL A 662 -65.17 -38.90 1.44
CA VAL A 662 -64.29 -39.31 0.34
C VAL A 662 -65.16 -39.73 -0.85
N THR A 663 -64.96 -39.09 -2.00
CA THR A 663 -65.58 -39.49 -3.27
C THR A 663 -64.54 -40.18 -4.14
N VAL A 664 -64.80 -41.44 -4.50
CA VAL A 664 -63.98 -42.20 -5.44
C VAL A 664 -64.67 -42.19 -6.80
N ARG A 665 -63.93 -41.87 -7.86
CA ARG A 665 -64.38 -41.94 -9.25
C ARG A 665 -63.55 -42.93 -10.05
N VAL A 666 -64.21 -43.79 -10.80
CA VAL A 666 -63.56 -44.65 -11.78
C VAL A 666 -64.40 -44.63 -13.05
N HIS A 667 -63.82 -44.19 -14.18
CA HIS A 667 -64.53 -44.11 -15.46
C HIS A 667 -65.85 -43.32 -15.44
N GLY A 668 -65.89 -42.20 -14.72
CA GLY A 668 -67.10 -41.37 -14.58
C GLY A 668 -68.16 -41.90 -13.59
N VAL A 669 -68.08 -43.16 -13.17
CA VAL A 669 -68.88 -43.70 -12.05
C VAL A 669 -68.30 -43.16 -10.75
N HIS A 670 -69.15 -42.79 -9.79
CA HIS A 670 -68.72 -42.24 -8.50
C HIS A 670 -69.35 -42.96 -7.30
N LEU A 671 -68.57 -43.09 -6.23
CA LEU A 671 -69.00 -43.62 -4.94
C LEU A 671 -68.52 -42.67 -3.86
N THR A 672 -69.46 -42.09 -3.11
CA THR A 672 -69.16 -41.27 -1.93
C THR A 672 -69.27 -42.14 -0.68
N LEU A 673 -68.22 -42.15 0.14
CA LEU A 673 -68.20 -42.92 1.38
C LEU A 673 -68.94 -42.17 2.50
N GLU A 674 -69.94 -42.82 3.08
CA GLU A 674 -70.73 -42.30 4.21
C GLU A 674 -70.11 -42.64 5.58
N SER A 675 -69.22 -43.64 5.63
CA SER A 675 -68.54 -44.10 6.85
C SER A 675 -67.15 -44.69 6.52
N ASP A 676 -66.34 -44.96 7.56
CA ASP A 676 -65.00 -45.54 7.41
C ASP A 676 -65.07 -46.94 6.76
N VAL A 677 -64.34 -47.17 5.66
CA VAL A 677 -64.33 -48.46 4.94
C VAL A 677 -62.93 -49.07 4.92
N ALA A 678 -62.78 -50.26 5.49
CA ALA A 678 -61.58 -51.08 5.27
C ALA A 678 -61.65 -51.70 3.85
N ALA A 679 -61.38 -50.92 2.80
CA ALA A 679 -61.28 -51.38 1.42
C ALA A 679 -59.82 -51.34 0.96
N THR A 680 -59.41 -52.35 0.16
CA THR A 680 -58.06 -52.43 -0.42
C THR A 680 -57.98 -51.87 -1.85
N THR A 681 -59.05 -52.03 -2.62
CA THR A 681 -59.12 -51.63 -4.04
C THR A 681 -60.57 -51.23 -4.39
N PHE A 682 -60.74 -50.13 -5.11
CA PHE A 682 -61.96 -49.67 -5.75
C PHE A 682 -61.81 -49.78 -7.26
N ARG A 683 -62.75 -50.46 -7.90
CA ARG A 683 -62.82 -50.62 -9.36
C ARG A 683 -64.25 -50.45 -9.83
N GLU A 684 -64.41 -49.91 -11.02
CA GLU A 684 -65.69 -49.94 -11.73
C GLU A 684 -65.92 -51.35 -12.29
N ARG A 685 -67.14 -51.85 -12.08
CA ARG A 685 -67.65 -53.09 -12.65
C ARG A 685 -69.16 -52.95 -12.87
N GLU A 686 -69.61 -53.15 -14.10
CA GLU A 686 -71.04 -53.13 -14.47
C GLU A 686 -71.77 -51.83 -14.07
N GLY A 687 -71.09 -50.68 -14.13
CA GLY A 687 -71.66 -49.37 -13.82
C GLY A 687 -71.71 -49.03 -12.33
N GLN A 688 -71.10 -49.85 -11.47
CA GLN A 688 -70.97 -49.60 -10.03
C GLN A 688 -69.52 -49.69 -9.57
N ILE A 689 -69.18 -49.04 -8.44
CA ILE A 689 -67.87 -49.18 -7.81
C ILE A 689 -67.97 -50.17 -6.65
N GLU A 690 -67.25 -51.29 -6.75
CA GLU A 690 -67.20 -52.31 -5.68
C GLU A 690 -65.94 -52.13 -4.81
N PRO A 691 -66.06 -51.94 -3.48
CA PRO A 691 -64.94 -51.97 -2.56
C PRO A 691 -64.50 -53.41 -2.27
N LEU A 692 -63.36 -53.83 -2.81
CA LEU A 692 -62.82 -55.18 -2.61
C LEU A 692 -61.96 -55.27 -1.35
N LYS A 693 -62.27 -56.24 -0.48
CA LYS A 693 -61.46 -56.62 0.71
C LYS A 693 -60.52 -57.78 0.36
N GLY A 694 -59.22 -57.62 0.59
CA GLY A 694 -58.27 -58.75 0.63
C GLY A 694 -57.41 -58.97 -0.62
N ALA A 695 -57.49 -58.11 -1.63
CA ALA A 695 -56.58 -58.15 -2.78
C ALA A 695 -55.84 -56.81 -2.86
N ALA A 696 -54.70 -56.72 -2.17
CA ALA A 696 -53.67 -55.77 -2.58
C ALA A 696 -53.15 -56.28 -3.92
N ALA A 697 -53.76 -55.83 -5.03
CA ALA A 697 -53.21 -56.10 -6.35
C ALA A 697 -51.77 -55.55 -6.36
N LYS A 698 -50.77 -56.42 -6.54
CA LYS A 698 -49.41 -55.97 -6.87
C LYS A 698 -49.51 -55.29 -8.24
N TRP A 699 -49.44 -53.96 -8.26
CA TRP A 699 -49.45 -53.16 -9.48
C TRP A 699 -48.03 -52.84 -9.93
#